data_AF-A0A2V2N421-F1
#
_entry.id   AF-A0A2V2N421-F1
#
_cell.length_a   1.000
_cell.length_b   1.000
_cell.length_c   1.000
_cell.angle_alpha   90.00
_cell.angle_beta   90.00
_cell.angle_gamma   90.00
#
_symmetry.space_group_name_H-M   'P 1'
#
loop_
_entity.id
_entity.type
_entity.pdbx_description
1 polymer ?
#
loop_
_entity_poly.entity_id
_entity_poly.type
_entity_poly.pdbx_seq_one_letter_code
_entity_poly.pdbx_strand_id
1 'polypeptide(L)'
;MTSDQKQNILSALRILSSPGQVIETRIITAEGIGSGYYDNPEKLADAAAILDTNSQIKGIYITLNEVNPALLARRANRVLMRLSKKDATTADQDITHRLWLPIDIDPRRPSGVSSSDPEHKASLLKAGKIAAYLSSVGWPEPLIADSGNGAHLLYRISLPNDTHSRDCIKKCLESLDILFSDEENTVDTANFNAARIWKLYGTTSRKGDYTSSRPHRRSELLKVPETLEIVPEDLLNRLATLYPDEPKETKKQNSRSPEDLGAWLSGHGIGFSKKPYHDGTLYIFDQCPFSEAHQDGAYAIQFGSGAIFAGCHHDSCGGGVQRWKELQRRFDGDDTEQRLKKLRSERLREKAASSGLIKNQPDARISTEAERILRDSSPIRYMLDAFSQDHEGDTVVAECLLMSLASRSVINSKGLHVSITGESGKGKSHTIDTMLSLVPEELRIDGRMSDKALFYISDLKPGSIIALDDVSLSDQMQEILKGVTTSFQRPFRYRTVSKDRTGMTCTIPERCVWWITKVEGAGDDQVFNRMLTCWIDDSEELDQRVLARTLSDASRVPTKNAKVRDEVLIIRQIWRMITPAWVVIPFAEDIHFQSAANRRNPDMLLDLIKTFAILNQFQRERADMDTMPCVTATVDDFYAAARLFDALNGDTGGQITKLTKREASLIAAIQSLQLTEMTIPDLQKVTGWPSSSIHKLLNGYQSRGSQYSGLLEKCPAISFHEQSVTSGENGQMVQRRMKVFVWDQYLYDAWVSSGAVSLRSGTDDSKRNSDSDGTEPDSGPGYDKPEEKISCLSGLDGGGKDSLLTGEGSNEVCEAVAEKEGQSCRSEAAASIKIPKNCPDNLSCTNILRDLSECEAEGELTRKEEFIPEDERFRDYEPGVAEQELENRTTCPPTPIQDDFSGRIAASHMQQNASLLISQVDPHDFSRLDGWPSMQVCGVCGRKPTVYRRKNRNNQDTPDNPDAFLCEGCYNRAVSRYIARLIPLPGVIDTSQMTRMEPGSRCSLCNLLPVGWYDKERQIGLCDSCYERECERKRREEE
;
A
#
# COMPACT_ATOMS: atom_id res chain seq x y z
N MET A 1 -7.07 -8.07 57.01
CA MET A 1 -5.96 -8.65 56.24
C MET A 1 -5.20 -9.60 57.15
N THR A 2 -4.76 -10.76 56.69
CA THR A 2 -3.86 -11.62 57.49
C THR A 2 -2.41 -11.19 57.28
N SER A 3 -1.60 -11.26 58.35
CA SER A 3 -0.17 -10.93 58.29
C SER A 3 0.55 -11.79 57.25
N ASP A 4 0.12 -13.05 57.17
CA ASP A 4 0.65 -14.12 56.31
C ASP A 4 0.59 -13.77 54.83
N GLN A 5 -0.46 -13.08 54.34
CA GLN A 5 -0.52 -12.69 52.93
C GLN A 5 0.59 -11.68 52.57
N LYS A 6 0.80 -10.66 53.42
CA LYS A 6 1.93 -9.72 53.24
C LYS A 6 3.26 -10.46 53.30
N GLN A 7 3.41 -11.37 54.27
CA GLN A 7 4.66 -12.12 54.43
C GLN A 7 4.95 -13.01 53.22
N ASN A 8 3.95 -13.67 52.63
CA ASN A 8 4.11 -14.48 51.42
C ASN A 8 4.51 -13.61 50.21
N ILE A 9 3.85 -12.46 49.99
CA ILE A 9 4.22 -11.52 48.92
C ILE A 9 5.66 -11.00 49.11
N LEU A 10 6.02 -10.59 50.34
CA LEU A 10 7.37 -10.10 50.67
C LEU A 10 8.43 -11.18 50.44
N SER A 11 8.12 -12.43 50.78
CA SER A 11 9.05 -13.55 50.61
C SER A 11 9.26 -13.86 49.14
N ALA A 12 8.20 -13.84 48.32
CA ALA A 12 8.32 -13.96 46.87
C ALA A 12 9.12 -12.81 46.23
N LEU A 13 8.90 -11.56 46.63
CA LEU A 13 9.66 -10.41 46.12
C LEU A 13 11.16 -10.54 46.42
N ARG A 14 11.52 -10.97 47.64
CA ARG A 14 12.92 -11.17 48.06
C ARG A 14 13.62 -12.36 47.37
N ILE A 15 12.87 -13.26 46.73
CA ILE A 15 13.41 -14.37 45.91
C ILE A 15 13.54 -13.95 44.44
N LEU A 16 12.60 -13.16 43.93
CA LEU A 16 12.56 -12.75 42.51
C LEU A 16 13.45 -11.54 42.17
N SER A 17 13.83 -10.74 43.17
CA SER A 17 14.55 -9.46 42.98
C SER A 17 15.73 -9.30 43.93
N SER A 18 16.73 -8.54 43.48
CA SER A 18 17.91 -8.19 44.28
C SER A 18 17.62 -7.01 45.23
N PRO A 19 18.32 -6.88 46.37
CA PRO A 19 18.15 -5.74 47.27
C PRO A 19 18.38 -4.40 46.55
N GLY A 20 17.38 -3.51 46.57
CA GLY A 20 17.41 -2.21 45.90
C GLY A 20 17.10 -2.22 44.40
N GLN A 21 16.78 -3.39 43.81
CA GLN A 21 16.29 -3.48 42.42
C GLN A 21 14.96 -2.74 42.28
N VAL A 22 14.83 -1.92 41.24
CA VAL A 22 13.56 -1.25 40.91
C VAL A 22 12.63 -2.23 40.19
N ILE A 23 11.40 -2.36 40.69
CA ILE A 23 10.36 -3.25 40.17
C ILE A 23 9.18 -2.39 39.71
N GLU A 24 8.74 -2.51 38.46
CA GLU A 24 7.40 -2.03 38.10
C GLU A 24 6.36 -3.02 38.60
N THR A 25 5.36 -2.53 39.31
CA THR A 25 4.13 -3.27 39.64
C THR A 25 3.00 -2.77 38.75
N ARG A 26 2.32 -3.66 38.06
CA ARG A 26 1.22 -3.35 37.13
C ARG A 26 -0.05 -4.05 37.60
N ILE A 27 -1.16 -3.32 37.62
CA ILE A 27 -2.47 -3.84 38.05
C ILE A 27 -3.47 -3.75 36.89
N ILE A 28 -4.35 -4.75 36.80
CA ILE A 28 -5.39 -4.83 35.77
C ILE A 28 -6.76 -4.80 36.46
N THR A 29 -7.64 -3.91 36.00
CA THR A 29 -9.04 -3.81 36.43
C THR A 29 -9.96 -3.93 35.22
N ALA A 30 -11.29 -3.99 35.45
CA ALA A 30 -12.26 -3.92 34.35
C ALA A 30 -12.24 -2.56 33.59
N GLU A 31 -11.66 -1.52 34.21
CA GLU A 31 -11.68 -0.13 33.73
C GLU A 31 -10.37 0.33 33.07
N GLY A 32 -9.32 -0.48 33.15
CA GLY A 32 -8.02 -0.19 32.54
C GLY A 32 -6.84 -0.80 33.30
N ILE A 33 -5.68 -0.17 33.14
CA ILE A 33 -4.41 -0.58 33.74
C ILE A 33 -3.94 0.51 34.71
N GLY A 34 -3.41 0.10 35.85
CA GLY A 34 -2.65 0.93 36.78
C GLY A 34 -1.20 0.46 36.89
N SER A 35 -0.29 1.30 37.40
CA SER A 35 1.13 0.98 37.52
C SER A 35 1.83 1.77 38.63
N GLY A 36 2.90 1.24 39.21
CA GLY A 36 3.78 1.88 40.19
C GLY A 36 5.21 1.34 40.12
N TYR A 37 6.19 2.03 40.70
CA TYR A 37 7.59 1.57 40.75
C TYR A 37 8.11 1.55 42.18
N TYR A 38 8.78 0.47 42.59
CA TYR A 38 9.23 0.26 43.96
C TYR A 38 10.70 -0.18 43.99
N ASP A 39 11.48 0.45 44.87
CA ASP A 39 12.87 0.11 45.23
C ASP A 39 12.95 -0.69 46.56
N ASN A 40 11.85 -0.72 47.31
CA ASN A 40 11.74 -1.39 48.60
C ASN A 40 10.65 -2.49 48.57
N PRO A 41 11.03 -3.77 48.74
CA PRO A 41 10.09 -4.89 48.76
C PRO A 41 9.02 -4.85 49.86
N GLU A 42 9.30 -4.29 51.05
CA GLU A 42 8.28 -4.20 52.12
C GLU A 42 7.12 -3.29 51.74
N LYS A 43 7.40 -2.08 51.22
CA LYS A 43 6.38 -1.13 50.72
C LYS A 43 5.56 -1.71 49.58
N LEU A 44 6.18 -2.50 48.70
CA LEU A 44 5.47 -3.19 47.64
C LEU A 44 4.58 -4.31 48.20
N ALA A 45 5.08 -5.11 49.16
CA ALA A 45 4.27 -6.14 49.80
C ALA A 45 3.06 -5.55 50.55
N ASP A 46 3.22 -4.41 51.24
CA ASP A 46 2.10 -3.66 51.84
C ASP A 46 1.11 -3.19 50.77
N ALA A 47 1.58 -2.50 49.73
CA ALA A 47 0.71 -1.98 48.67
C ALA A 47 -0.05 -3.11 47.95
N ALA A 48 0.62 -4.21 47.61
CA ALA A 48 0.01 -5.35 46.94
C ALA A 48 -0.98 -6.10 47.83
N ALA A 49 -0.69 -6.27 49.13
CA ALA A 49 -1.62 -6.89 50.08
C ALA A 49 -2.88 -6.04 50.30
N ILE A 50 -2.75 -4.71 50.30
CA ILE A 50 -3.89 -3.79 50.34
C ILE A 50 -4.70 -3.90 49.05
N LEU A 51 -4.04 -3.77 47.89
CA LEU A 51 -4.67 -3.80 46.58
C LEU A 51 -5.42 -5.12 46.31
N ASP A 52 -4.87 -6.27 46.71
CA ASP A 52 -5.52 -7.57 46.50
C ASP A 52 -6.79 -7.79 47.35
N THR A 53 -7.14 -6.88 48.28
CA THR A 53 -8.47 -6.91 48.92
C THR A 53 -9.57 -6.31 48.04
N ASN A 54 -9.23 -5.56 46.99
CA ASN A 54 -10.19 -4.97 46.07
C ASN A 54 -10.60 -5.96 44.97
N SER A 55 -11.87 -6.39 44.98
CA SER A 55 -12.45 -7.32 44.02
C SER A 55 -12.41 -6.84 42.56
N GLN A 56 -12.31 -5.52 42.33
CA GLN A 56 -12.19 -4.94 40.98
C GLN A 56 -10.81 -5.14 40.35
N ILE A 57 -9.79 -5.51 41.14
CA ILE A 57 -8.45 -5.81 40.64
C ILE A 57 -8.42 -7.28 40.19
N LYS A 58 -8.50 -7.46 38.88
CA LYS A 58 -8.51 -8.77 38.21
C LYS A 58 -7.15 -9.48 38.31
N GLY A 59 -6.05 -8.72 38.42
CA GLY A 59 -4.74 -9.25 38.80
C GLY A 59 -3.68 -8.18 39.10
N ILE A 60 -2.70 -8.55 39.93
CA ILE A 60 -1.48 -7.79 40.24
C ILE A 60 -0.27 -8.53 39.65
N TYR A 61 0.62 -7.79 39.00
CA TYR A 61 1.76 -8.28 38.24
C TYR A 61 3.02 -7.43 38.52
N ILE A 62 4.21 -7.97 38.26
CA ILE A 62 5.51 -7.30 38.37
C ILE A 62 6.40 -7.53 37.16
N THR A 63 7.41 -6.69 36.93
CA THR A 63 8.55 -6.99 36.03
C THR A 63 9.52 -7.96 36.70
N LEU A 64 9.90 -9.05 36.03
CA LEU A 64 10.92 -10.00 36.52
C LEU A 64 12.37 -9.54 36.30
N ASN A 65 12.63 -8.97 35.12
CA ASN A 65 13.97 -8.57 34.71
C ASN A 65 14.38 -7.23 35.33
N GLU A 66 15.67 -6.91 35.26
CA GLU A 66 16.21 -5.71 35.89
C GLU A 66 15.77 -4.45 35.13
N VAL A 67 15.09 -3.54 35.82
CA VAL A 67 14.58 -2.29 35.25
C VAL A 67 15.57 -1.17 35.50
N ASN A 68 15.81 -0.30 34.50
CA ASN A 68 16.61 0.91 34.65
C ASN A 68 16.17 1.71 35.89
N PRO A 69 17.03 1.90 36.91
CA PRO A 69 16.64 2.51 38.19
C PRO A 69 16.04 3.92 38.07
N ALA A 70 16.37 4.68 37.02
CA ALA A 70 15.77 5.98 36.75
C ALA A 70 14.24 5.92 36.59
N LEU A 71 13.68 4.76 36.25
CA LEU A 71 12.23 4.55 36.12
C LEU A 71 11.47 4.70 37.43
N LEU A 72 12.14 4.56 38.58
CA LEU A 72 11.54 4.81 39.90
C LEU A 72 10.87 6.19 39.93
N ALA A 73 11.49 7.20 39.31
CA ALA A 73 10.98 8.57 39.24
C ALA A 73 9.59 8.69 38.58
N ARG A 74 9.20 7.74 37.69
CA ARG A 74 7.87 7.76 37.04
C ARG A 74 6.76 7.74 38.11
N ARG A 75 6.82 6.79 39.07
CA ARG A 75 5.79 6.58 40.12
C ARG A 75 6.40 5.97 41.40
N ALA A 76 7.35 6.68 42.01
CA ALA A 76 8.16 6.19 43.13
C ALA A 76 7.31 5.76 44.35
N ASN A 77 7.46 4.49 44.75
CA ASN A 77 6.83 3.82 45.88
C ASN A 77 5.29 3.96 45.96
N ARG A 78 4.62 4.18 44.82
CA ARG A 78 3.16 4.36 44.74
C ARG A 78 2.59 3.76 43.46
N VAL A 79 1.36 3.23 43.53
CA VAL A 79 0.59 2.84 42.34
C VAL A 79 -0.34 3.99 41.92
N LEU A 80 -0.33 4.34 40.64
CA LEU A 80 -1.38 5.12 40.00
C LEU A 80 -2.43 4.14 39.48
N MET A 81 -3.65 4.20 40.02
CA MET A 81 -4.71 3.19 39.81
C MET A 81 -5.23 3.11 38.36
N ARG A 82 -5.14 4.20 37.60
CA ARG A 82 -5.57 4.27 36.20
C ARG A 82 -4.60 5.14 35.42
N LEU A 83 -3.96 4.57 34.40
CA LEU A 83 -3.04 5.29 33.52
C LEU A 83 -3.79 6.02 32.41
N SER A 84 -3.29 7.20 32.02
CA SER A 84 -3.71 7.91 30.82
C SER A 84 -2.90 7.46 29.60
N LYS A 85 -3.26 7.94 28.40
CA LYS A 85 -2.45 7.73 27.17
C LYS A 85 -1.08 8.44 27.19
N LYS A 86 -0.79 9.28 28.20
CA LYS A 86 0.51 9.94 28.39
C LYS A 86 1.42 9.18 29.36
N ASP A 87 0.89 8.26 30.16
CA ASP A 87 1.64 7.58 31.22
C ASP A 87 2.48 6.42 30.68
N ALA A 88 3.81 6.58 30.69
CA ALA A 88 4.73 5.50 30.34
C ALA A 88 4.69 4.34 31.36
N THR A 89 4.85 3.12 30.86
CA THR A 89 5.15 1.88 31.63
C THR A 89 6.43 1.26 31.06
N THR A 90 7.02 0.29 31.75
CA THR A 90 8.28 -0.34 31.35
C THR A 90 8.12 -1.01 30.00
N ALA A 91 8.88 -0.53 29.02
CA ALA A 91 9.03 -1.12 27.68
C ALA A 91 10.26 -2.03 27.64
N ASP A 92 10.40 -2.86 26.59
CA ASP A 92 11.57 -3.76 26.47
C ASP A 92 12.91 -3.03 26.47
N GLN A 93 12.93 -1.75 26.05
CA GLN A 93 14.09 -0.86 26.04
C GLN A 93 14.50 -0.38 27.46
N ASP A 94 13.56 -0.39 28.41
CA ASP A 94 13.77 0.08 29.78
C ASP A 94 14.46 -0.99 30.67
N ILE A 95 14.70 -2.19 30.15
CA ILE A 95 15.31 -3.34 30.86
C ILE A 95 16.83 -3.34 30.65
N THR A 96 17.59 -3.38 31.75
CA THR A 96 19.06 -3.40 31.74
C THR A 96 19.62 -4.81 31.54
N HIS A 97 19.11 -5.80 32.27
CA HIS A 97 19.62 -7.17 32.26
C HIS A 97 18.52 -8.22 32.39
N ARG A 98 18.67 -9.37 31.71
CA ARG A 98 17.69 -10.47 31.74
C ARG A 98 18.10 -11.49 32.81
N LEU A 99 17.27 -11.60 33.85
CA LEU A 99 17.53 -12.39 35.06
C LEU A 99 16.79 -13.73 35.08
N TRP A 100 15.68 -13.84 34.35
CA TRP A 100 14.78 -14.98 34.39
C TRP A 100 14.38 -15.42 32.98
N LEU A 101 14.32 -16.74 32.75
CA LEU A 101 13.58 -17.38 31.67
C LEU A 101 12.21 -17.81 32.23
N PRO A 102 11.13 -17.09 31.93
CA PRO A 102 9.80 -17.41 32.41
C PRO A 102 9.06 -18.37 31.47
N ILE A 103 8.55 -19.47 32.01
CA ILE A 103 7.72 -20.45 31.29
C ILE A 103 6.33 -20.44 31.95
N ASP A 104 5.32 -19.93 31.25
CA ASP A 104 3.91 -19.96 31.68
C ASP A 104 3.20 -21.14 31.02
N ILE A 105 2.40 -21.87 31.78
CA ILE A 105 1.71 -23.11 31.39
C ILE A 105 0.23 -22.92 31.76
N ASP A 106 -0.52 -22.30 30.84
CA ASP A 106 -1.94 -21.98 31.01
C ASP A 106 -2.79 -23.17 30.50
N PRO A 107 -3.86 -23.61 31.20
CA PRO A 107 -4.75 -24.66 30.70
C PRO A 107 -5.68 -24.14 29.61
N ARG A 108 -6.00 -25.00 28.63
CA ARG A 108 -6.99 -24.71 27.60
C ARG A 108 -8.39 -24.69 28.20
N ARG A 109 -9.09 -23.57 27.99
CA ARG A 109 -10.40 -23.24 28.59
C ARG A 109 -11.04 -22.07 27.84
N PRO A 110 -12.34 -21.79 28.05
CA PRO A 110 -12.97 -20.60 27.50
C PRO A 110 -12.24 -19.31 27.89
N SER A 111 -12.17 -18.35 26.96
CA SER A 111 -11.51 -17.08 27.22
C SER A 111 -12.24 -16.29 28.31
N GLY A 112 -11.48 -15.56 29.14
CA GLY A 112 -12.02 -14.65 30.16
C GLY A 112 -12.42 -15.27 31.49
N VAL A 113 -12.55 -16.59 31.64
CA VAL A 113 -12.90 -17.26 32.93
C VAL A 113 -11.68 -17.84 33.65
N SER A 114 -11.82 -18.20 34.93
CA SER A 114 -10.79 -18.90 35.72
C SER A 114 -10.76 -20.40 35.41
N SER A 115 -9.70 -21.12 35.79
CA SER A 115 -9.58 -22.56 35.50
C SER A 115 -10.36 -23.42 36.50
N SER A 116 -10.86 -24.56 36.04
CA SER A 116 -11.43 -25.59 36.93
C SER A 116 -10.32 -26.32 37.71
N ASP A 117 -10.66 -27.02 38.80
CA ASP A 117 -9.64 -27.75 39.59
C ASP A 117 -8.92 -28.85 38.78
N PRO A 118 -9.57 -29.61 37.87
CA PRO A 118 -8.88 -30.52 36.96
C PRO A 118 -7.89 -29.81 36.01
N GLU A 119 -8.30 -28.72 35.36
CA GLU A 119 -7.44 -27.91 34.47
C GLU A 119 -6.21 -27.35 35.20
N HIS A 120 -6.43 -26.82 36.41
CA HIS A 120 -5.38 -26.29 37.27
C HIS A 120 -4.38 -27.38 37.66
N LYS A 121 -4.88 -28.55 38.09
CA LYS A 121 -4.05 -29.70 38.44
C LYS A 121 -3.28 -30.28 37.25
N ALA A 122 -3.88 -30.34 36.06
CA ALA A 122 -3.22 -30.75 34.82
C ALA A 122 -2.01 -29.83 34.52
N SER A 123 -2.19 -28.52 34.65
CA SER A 123 -1.14 -27.51 34.48
C SER A 123 0.04 -27.72 35.44
N LEU A 124 -0.24 -28.02 36.71
CA LEU A 124 0.81 -28.30 37.72
C LEU A 124 1.55 -29.62 37.42
N LEU A 125 0.84 -30.66 36.97
CA LEU A 125 1.46 -31.91 36.52
C LEU A 125 2.29 -31.72 35.25
N LYS A 126 1.87 -30.83 34.35
CA LYS A 126 2.62 -30.45 33.14
C LYS A 126 3.92 -29.74 33.48
N ALA A 127 3.91 -28.80 34.43
CA ALA A 127 5.11 -28.15 34.95
C ALA A 127 6.10 -29.17 35.54
N GLY A 128 5.61 -30.15 36.30
CA GLY A 128 6.43 -31.25 36.80
C GLY A 128 7.11 -32.06 35.69
N LYS A 129 6.40 -32.35 34.58
CA LYS A 129 6.96 -33.04 33.41
C LYS A 129 8.04 -32.21 32.70
N ILE A 130 7.80 -30.91 32.50
CA ILE A 130 8.76 -29.98 31.87
C ILE A 130 10.03 -29.87 32.72
N ALA A 131 9.88 -29.68 34.03
CA ALA A 131 11.01 -29.59 34.95
C ALA A 131 11.84 -30.88 34.96
N ALA A 132 11.19 -32.05 35.04
CA ALA A 132 11.89 -33.35 35.03
C ALA A 132 12.67 -33.59 33.72
N TYR A 133 12.11 -33.22 32.57
CA TYR A 133 12.81 -33.30 31.28
C TYR A 133 14.03 -32.38 31.20
N LEU A 134 13.88 -31.11 31.59
CA LEU A 134 14.97 -30.14 31.58
C LEU A 134 16.10 -30.59 32.53
N SER A 135 15.76 -31.11 33.71
CA SER A 135 16.76 -31.71 34.61
C SER A 135 17.42 -32.97 34.04
N SER A 136 16.72 -33.82 33.27
CA SER A 136 17.37 -34.97 32.60
C SER A 136 18.33 -34.58 31.48
N VAL A 137 18.16 -33.40 30.87
CA VAL A 137 19.15 -32.79 29.96
C VAL A 137 20.09 -31.78 30.66
N GLY A 138 20.24 -31.91 31.97
CA GLY A 138 21.29 -31.26 32.76
C GLY A 138 20.99 -29.83 33.25
N TRP A 139 19.75 -29.34 33.13
CA TRP A 139 19.39 -28.03 33.69
C TRP A 139 19.28 -28.07 35.22
N PRO A 140 19.63 -26.98 35.92
CA PRO A 140 19.42 -26.85 37.37
C PRO A 140 17.92 -26.86 37.73
N GLU A 141 17.59 -26.99 39.01
CA GLU A 141 16.18 -26.97 39.43
C GLU A 141 15.51 -25.59 39.21
N PRO A 142 14.28 -25.54 38.67
CA PRO A 142 13.51 -24.30 38.59
C PRO A 142 12.86 -23.93 39.92
N LEU A 143 12.56 -22.64 40.08
CA LEU A 143 11.48 -22.20 40.97
C LEU A 143 10.14 -22.57 40.33
N ILE A 144 9.30 -23.29 41.08
CA ILE A 144 7.98 -23.78 40.65
C ILE A 144 6.89 -23.02 41.42
N ALA A 145 5.88 -22.51 40.71
CA ALA A 145 4.82 -21.70 41.31
C ALA A 145 3.45 -21.88 40.64
N ASP A 146 2.40 -21.56 41.40
CA ASP A 146 1.01 -21.48 40.94
C ASP A 146 0.69 -20.05 40.51
N SER A 147 0.14 -19.85 39.30
CA SER A 147 -0.34 -18.54 38.83
C SER A 147 -1.74 -18.18 39.37
N GLY A 148 -2.35 -19.09 40.14
CA GLY A 148 -3.74 -19.13 40.58
C GLY A 148 -4.68 -19.70 39.51
N ASN A 149 -4.15 -20.18 38.38
CA ASN A 149 -4.92 -20.63 37.23
C ASN A 149 -4.20 -21.74 36.43
N GLY A 150 -2.91 -21.54 36.18
CA GLY A 150 -1.98 -22.47 35.54
C GLY A 150 -0.68 -22.55 36.35
N ALA A 151 0.38 -23.05 35.74
CA ALA A 151 1.65 -23.29 36.41
C ALA A 151 2.78 -22.44 35.81
N HIS A 152 3.70 -21.99 36.67
CA HIS A 152 4.88 -21.22 36.29
C HIS A 152 6.15 -22.00 36.64
N LEU A 153 7.10 -22.03 35.70
CA LEU A 153 8.50 -22.36 35.98
C LEU A 153 9.37 -21.13 35.73
N LEU A 154 10.24 -20.79 36.68
CA LEU A 154 11.22 -19.72 36.54
C LEU A 154 12.63 -20.29 36.66
N TYR A 155 13.37 -20.23 35.55
CA TYR A 155 14.79 -20.58 35.50
C TYR A 155 15.65 -19.31 35.58
N ARG A 156 16.70 -19.32 36.40
CA ARG A 156 17.61 -18.17 36.55
C ARG A 156 18.58 -18.13 35.37
N ILE A 157 18.70 -16.98 34.72
CA ILE A 157 19.63 -16.72 33.60
C ILE A 157 20.41 -15.43 33.84
N SER A 158 21.45 -15.16 33.04
CA SER A 158 22.20 -13.90 33.10
C SER A 158 22.57 -13.42 31.70
N LEU A 159 21.56 -13.00 30.93
CA LEU A 159 21.75 -12.58 29.53
C LEU A 159 21.61 -11.06 29.36
N PRO A 160 22.40 -10.42 28.49
CA PRO A 160 22.20 -9.01 28.13
C PRO A 160 20.84 -8.80 27.47
N ASN A 161 20.33 -7.58 27.52
CA ASN A 161 19.08 -7.25 26.83
C ASN A 161 19.30 -6.91 25.35
N ASP A 162 19.73 -7.89 24.56
CA ASP A 162 19.97 -7.76 23.13
C ASP A 162 19.09 -8.67 22.24
N THR A 163 19.27 -8.54 20.92
CA THR A 163 18.53 -9.31 19.92
C THR A 163 18.86 -10.80 19.96
N HIS A 164 20.11 -11.18 20.23
CA HIS A 164 20.55 -12.57 20.28
C HIS A 164 19.90 -13.30 21.47
N SER A 165 19.95 -12.69 22.64
CA SER A 165 19.36 -13.18 23.89
C SER A 165 17.83 -13.26 23.79
N ARG A 166 17.19 -12.26 23.17
CA ARG A 166 15.76 -12.28 22.83
C ARG A 166 15.40 -13.51 22.00
N ASP A 167 16.15 -13.77 20.93
CA ASP A 167 15.83 -14.84 19.98
C ASP A 167 16.17 -16.24 20.53
N CYS A 168 17.24 -16.37 21.33
CA CYS A 168 17.53 -17.59 22.08
C CYS A 168 16.41 -17.94 23.06
N ILE A 169 15.95 -16.98 23.87
CA ILE A 169 14.82 -17.15 24.79
C ILE A 169 13.54 -17.53 24.03
N LYS A 170 13.25 -16.84 22.92
CA LYS A 170 12.08 -17.13 22.09
C LYS A 170 12.08 -18.58 21.58
N LYS A 171 13.21 -19.03 21.00
CA LYS A 171 13.35 -20.42 20.51
C LYS A 171 13.34 -21.47 21.62
N CYS A 172 13.79 -21.14 22.83
CA CYS A 172 13.62 -22.03 24.00
C CYS A 172 12.14 -22.26 24.31
N LEU A 173 11.33 -21.19 24.34
CA LEU A 173 9.90 -21.29 24.60
C LEU A 173 9.16 -22.01 23.46
N GLU A 174 9.50 -21.72 22.20
CA GLU A 174 8.94 -22.42 21.03
C GLU A 174 9.24 -23.93 21.08
N SER A 175 10.46 -24.33 21.44
CA SER A 175 10.83 -25.75 21.57
C SER A 175 10.10 -26.44 22.73
N LEU A 176 9.81 -25.73 23.83
CA LEU A 176 9.02 -26.26 24.94
C LEU A 176 7.52 -26.38 24.61
N ASP A 177 6.96 -25.44 23.85
CA ASP A 177 5.59 -25.52 23.33
C ASP A 177 5.43 -26.75 22.42
N ILE A 178 6.36 -26.94 21.47
CA ILE A 178 6.40 -28.09 20.56
C ILE A 178 6.44 -29.42 21.32
N LEU A 179 7.29 -29.54 22.35
CA LEU A 179 7.37 -30.75 23.17
C LEU A 179 6.09 -30.95 24.00
N PHE A 180 5.70 -29.95 24.80
CA PHE A 180 4.82 -30.14 25.95
C PHE A 180 3.38 -29.63 25.80
N SER A 181 3.07 -28.77 24.84
CA SER A 181 1.68 -28.36 24.59
C SER A 181 0.88 -29.47 23.93
N ASP A 182 -0.38 -29.59 24.33
CA ASP A 182 -1.36 -30.60 23.87
C ASP A 182 -2.79 -30.04 23.96
N GLU A 183 -3.80 -30.89 24.13
CA GLU A 183 -5.21 -30.49 24.22
C GLU A 183 -5.59 -29.92 25.60
N GLU A 184 -4.85 -30.25 26.66
CA GLU A 184 -5.14 -29.77 28.04
C GLU A 184 -4.35 -28.49 28.38
N ASN A 185 -3.09 -28.37 27.94
CA ASN A 185 -2.21 -27.27 28.30
C ASN A 185 -1.52 -26.59 27.10
N THR A 186 -1.07 -25.36 27.31
CA THR A 186 -0.23 -24.62 26.36
C THR A 186 0.88 -23.88 27.09
N VAL A 187 2.10 -23.95 26.57
CA VAL A 187 3.24 -23.12 26.99
C VAL A 187 3.16 -21.79 26.26
N ASP A 188 3.03 -20.66 26.96
CA ASP A 188 2.92 -19.34 26.29
C ASP A 188 4.29 -18.87 25.75
N THR A 189 4.47 -19.07 24.45
CA THR A 189 5.65 -18.66 23.67
C THR A 189 5.83 -17.14 23.58
N ALA A 190 4.82 -16.33 23.89
CA ALA A 190 4.92 -14.87 23.80
C ALA A 190 5.80 -14.24 24.91
N ASN A 191 6.19 -14.99 25.94
CA ASN A 191 6.90 -14.48 27.12
C ASN A 191 8.39 -14.11 26.90
N PHE A 192 8.89 -14.12 25.66
CA PHE A 192 10.29 -13.82 25.33
C PHE A 192 10.69 -12.32 25.44
N ASN A 193 9.73 -11.41 25.50
CA ASN A 193 9.99 -9.97 25.53
C ASN A 193 10.56 -9.53 26.90
N ALA A 194 11.50 -8.57 26.91
CA ALA A 194 12.30 -8.24 28.10
C ALA A 194 11.46 -7.73 29.28
N ALA A 195 10.50 -6.83 28.99
CA ALA A 195 9.61 -6.22 29.96
C ALA A 195 8.29 -7.00 30.15
N ARG A 196 8.33 -8.33 29.98
CA ARG A 196 7.19 -9.20 30.26
C ARG A 196 6.78 -9.05 31.73
N ILE A 197 5.54 -8.63 31.94
CA ILE A 197 4.91 -8.62 33.27
C ILE A 197 4.56 -10.05 33.68
N TRP A 198 4.68 -10.33 34.97
CA TRP A 198 4.54 -11.66 35.54
C TRP A 198 3.69 -11.64 36.79
N LYS A 199 3.05 -12.75 37.16
CA LYS A 199 2.16 -12.79 38.32
C LYS A 199 2.93 -12.47 39.60
N LEU A 200 2.43 -11.52 40.40
CA LEU A 200 2.95 -11.31 41.76
C LEU A 200 2.39 -12.40 42.68
N TYR A 201 3.22 -13.39 43.02
CA TYR A 201 2.87 -14.47 43.93
C TYR A 201 2.44 -13.93 45.31
N GLY A 202 1.50 -14.61 45.95
CA GLY A 202 0.77 -14.16 47.13
C GLY A 202 -0.46 -13.29 46.83
N THR A 203 -0.73 -12.91 45.57
CA THR A 203 -1.94 -12.18 45.17
C THR A 203 -2.94 -13.06 44.42
N THR A 204 -4.21 -12.69 44.44
CA THR A 204 -5.32 -13.45 43.86
C THR A 204 -5.43 -13.24 42.35
N SER A 205 -5.78 -14.29 41.59
CA SER A 205 -6.00 -14.22 40.15
C SER A 205 -7.49 -14.38 39.85
N ARG A 206 -8.12 -13.30 39.36
CA ARG A 206 -9.57 -13.21 39.15
C ARG A 206 -9.86 -13.05 37.64
N LYS A 207 -9.73 -14.14 36.87
CA LYS A 207 -10.21 -14.16 35.47
C LYS A 207 -11.72 -14.42 35.49
N GLY A 208 -12.52 -13.45 35.07
CA GLY A 208 -13.99 -13.55 35.02
C GLY A 208 -14.65 -13.28 36.37
N ASP A 209 -15.74 -14.02 36.63
CA ASP A 209 -16.47 -14.04 37.89
C ASP A 209 -16.30 -15.40 38.59
N TYR A 210 -16.47 -15.39 39.91
CA TYR A 210 -16.27 -16.57 40.75
C TYR A 210 -17.45 -17.54 40.64
N THR A 211 -17.18 -18.81 40.39
CA THR A 211 -18.11 -19.92 40.66
C THR A 211 -17.40 -21.05 41.40
N SER A 212 -18.17 -21.98 41.98
CA SER A 212 -17.63 -23.20 42.60
C SER A 212 -16.87 -24.10 41.61
N SER A 213 -17.20 -24.05 40.31
CA SER A 213 -16.50 -24.80 39.25
C SER A 213 -15.35 -24.03 38.60
N ARG A 214 -15.25 -22.72 38.85
CA ARG A 214 -14.29 -21.78 38.26
C ARG A 214 -13.76 -20.80 39.34
N PRO A 215 -13.14 -21.29 40.43
CA PRO A 215 -12.80 -20.43 41.57
C PRO A 215 -11.62 -19.49 41.27
N HIS A 216 -11.63 -18.32 41.91
CA HIS A 216 -10.50 -17.40 41.95
C HIS A 216 -9.49 -17.88 43.00
N ARG A 217 -8.31 -18.36 42.57
CA ARG A 217 -7.26 -18.84 43.49
C ARG A 217 -6.19 -17.78 43.75
N ARG A 218 -5.51 -17.91 44.89
CA ARG A 218 -4.29 -17.15 45.20
C ARG A 218 -3.11 -17.82 44.51
N SER A 219 -2.26 -17.02 43.87
CA SER A 219 -0.98 -17.47 43.32
C SER A 219 0.04 -17.67 44.44
N GLU A 220 0.93 -18.65 44.35
CA GLU A 220 1.90 -18.98 45.41
C GLU A 220 3.16 -19.67 44.88
N LEU A 221 4.24 -19.63 45.65
CA LEU A 221 5.47 -20.38 45.39
C LEU A 221 5.30 -21.80 45.95
N LEU A 222 5.46 -22.81 45.09
CA LEU A 222 5.25 -24.23 45.43
C LEU A 222 6.56 -24.94 45.76
N LYS A 223 7.62 -24.64 45.01
CA LYS A 223 8.99 -25.10 45.28
C LYS A 223 9.97 -23.98 44.96
N VAL A 224 10.90 -23.74 45.88
CA VAL A 224 12.05 -22.86 45.68
C VAL A 224 13.29 -23.70 45.97
N PRO A 225 14.24 -23.86 45.02
CA PRO A 225 15.50 -24.53 45.28
C PRO A 225 16.31 -23.85 46.39
N GLU A 226 17.13 -24.61 47.12
CA GLU A 226 18.02 -24.04 48.16
C GLU A 226 19.04 -23.05 47.57
N THR A 227 19.48 -23.28 46.32
CA THR A 227 20.33 -22.39 45.54
C THR A 227 19.74 -22.16 44.14
N LEU A 228 19.62 -20.90 43.73
CA LEU A 228 19.15 -20.52 42.39
C LEU A 228 20.32 -20.45 41.42
N GLU A 229 20.73 -21.62 40.93
CA GLU A 229 21.81 -21.74 39.93
C GLU A 229 21.41 -21.13 38.58
N ILE A 230 22.37 -20.48 37.92
CA ILE A 230 22.19 -19.88 36.60
C ILE A 230 22.26 -20.99 35.56
N VAL A 231 21.25 -21.11 34.69
CA VAL A 231 21.29 -22.03 33.54
C VAL A 231 22.45 -21.63 32.60
N PRO A 232 23.40 -22.54 32.31
CA PRO A 232 24.48 -22.28 31.36
C PRO A 232 23.98 -21.91 29.96
N GLU A 233 24.70 -21.00 29.29
CA GLU A 233 24.34 -20.54 27.94
C GLU A 233 24.36 -21.66 26.90
N ASP A 234 25.18 -22.71 27.07
CA ASP A 234 25.18 -23.84 26.13
C ASP A 234 23.89 -24.67 26.25
N LEU A 235 23.33 -24.85 27.46
CA LEU A 235 22.04 -25.52 27.64
C LEU A 235 20.87 -24.70 27.07
N LEU A 236 20.92 -23.37 27.20
CA LEU A 236 19.97 -22.47 26.53
C LEU A 236 20.07 -22.59 25.01
N ASN A 237 21.30 -22.56 24.45
CA ASN A 237 21.51 -22.69 23.01
C ASN A 237 21.12 -24.08 22.47
N ARG A 238 21.39 -25.18 23.21
CA ARG A 238 20.93 -26.54 22.86
C ARG A 238 19.41 -26.60 22.77
N LEU A 239 18.68 -26.06 23.76
CA LEU A 239 17.22 -26.01 23.72
C LEU A 239 16.70 -25.10 22.59
N ALA A 240 17.34 -23.95 22.35
CA ALA A 240 17.01 -23.04 21.26
C ALA A 240 17.33 -23.59 19.84
N THR A 241 18.05 -24.70 19.74
CA THR A 241 18.39 -25.38 18.46
C THR A 241 17.83 -26.80 18.37
N LEU A 242 17.00 -27.21 19.33
CA LEU A 242 16.48 -28.57 19.46
C LEU A 242 15.65 -29.03 18.24
N TYR A 243 14.97 -28.07 17.61
CA TYR A 243 14.30 -28.20 16.32
C TYR A 243 14.92 -27.20 15.32
N PRO A 244 15.27 -27.63 14.09
CA PRO A 244 15.91 -26.78 13.09
C PRO A 244 14.91 -25.85 12.39
N ASP A 245 15.31 -24.59 12.19
CA ASP A 245 14.64 -23.69 11.23
C ASP A 245 14.58 -24.33 9.83
N GLU A 246 13.59 -23.94 9.01
CA GLU A 246 13.57 -24.36 7.61
C GLU A 246 14.88 -23.99 6.88
N PRO A 247 15.50 -24.90 6.10
CA PRO A 247 16.76 -24.64 5.41
C PRO A 247 16.68 -23.44 4.45
N LYS A 248 17.21 -22.30 4.89
CA LYS A 248 17.28 -21.06 4.10
C LYS A 248 18.11 -21.29 2.83
N GLU A 249 17.39 -21.28 1.71
CA GLU A 249 17.84 -21.59 0.35
C GLU A 249 18.46 -22.97 0.10
N THR A 250 17.64 -23.87 -0.42
CA THR A 250 18.04 -24.57 -1.66
C THR A 250 17.09 -24.22 -2.79
N LYS A 251 17.62 -24.11 -4.02
CA LYS A 251 16.89 -23.66 -5.22
C LYS A 251 15.55 -24.40 -5.36
N LYS A 252 14.45 -23.65 -5.54
CA LYS A 252 13.09 -24.19 -5.74
C LYS A 252 13.11 -25.38 -6.70
N GLN A 253 12.83 -26.57 -6.18
CA GLN A 253 12.60 -27.74 -7.02
C GLN A 253 11.13 -27.71 -7.44
N ASN A 254 10.86 -27.80 -8.75
CA ASN A 254 9.49 -27.79 -9.26
C ASN A 254 8.65 -28.91 -8.62
N SER A 255 7.36 -28.62 -8.48
CA SER A 255 6.35 -29.42 -7.80
C SER A 255 6.28 -30.88 -8.28
N ARG A 256 7.01 -31.73 -7.58
CA ARG A 256 6.40 -32.98 -7.10
C ARG A 256 5.33 -32.58 -6.06
N SER A 257 4.21 -33.29 -6.03
CA SER A 257 3.44 -33.37 -4.78
C SER A 257 4.41 -33.85 -3.69
N PRO A 258 4.45 -33.23 -2.49
CA PRO A 258 5.26 -33.74 -1.40
C PRO A 258 4.99 -35.23 -1.21
N GLU A 259 6.04 -36.04 -1.06
CA GLU A 259 5.87 -37.40 -0.58
C GLU A 259 5.38 -37.26 0.87
N ASP A 260 4.10 -37.54 1.10
CA ASP A 260 3.44 -37.40 2.40
C ASP A 260 4.22 -38.21 3.42
N LEU A 261 4.87 -37.51 4.35
CA LEU A 261 5.76 -38.13 5.32
C LEU A 261 4.97 -39.04 6.27
N GLY A 262 3.72 -38.67 6.59
CA GLY A 262 2.82 -39.51 7.37
C GLY A 262 2.45 -40.79 6.64
N ALA A 263 2.20 -40.73 5.33
CA ALA A 263 1.95 -41.90 4.50
C ALA A 263 3.19 -42.80 4.36
N TRP A 264 4.39 -42.23 4.18
CA TRP A 264 5.65 -42.99 4.10
C TRP A 264 5.99 -43.68 5.44
N LEU A 265 5.84 -42.97 6.56
CA LEU A 265 6.05 -43.53 7.90
C LEU A 265 5.04 -44.67 8.19
N SER A 266 3.75 -44.44 7.92
CA SER A 266 2.70 -45.44 8.10
C SER A 266 2.91 -46.67 7.23
N GLY A 267 3.34 -46.48 5.98
CA GLY A 267 3.63 -47.56 5.02
C GLY A 267 4.79 -48.46 5.45
N HIS A 268 5.71 -47.94 6.25
CA HIS A 268 6.84 -48.69 6.83
C HIS A 268 6.59 -49.17 8.27
N GLY A 269 5.38 -49.00 8.80
CA GLY A 269 5.01 -49.44 10.15
C GLY A 269 5.64 -48.64 11.28
N ILE A 270 6.14 -47.43 10.99
CA ILE A 270 6.71 -46.53 12.02
C ILE A 270 5.54 -45.82 12.72
N GLY A 271 5.33 -46.12 14.00
CA GLY A 271 4.35 -45.44 14.84
C GLY A 271 4.74 -43.99 15.13
N PHE A 272 3.78 -43.08 15.07
CA PHE A 272 3.99 -41.66 15.36
C PHE A 272 2.72 -40.93 15.84
N SER A 273 2.94 -39.85 16.58
CA SER A 273 1.99 -38.74 16.74
C SER A 273 2.41 -37.56 15.86
N LYS A 274 1.47 -36.68 15.50
CA LYS A 274 1.76 -35.49 14.66
C LYS A 274 1.29 -34.18 15.30
N LYS A 275 2.08 -33.13 15.16
CA LYS A 275 1.77 -31.75 15.58
C LYS A 275 2.03 -30.76 14.43
N PRO A 276 1.27 -29.65 14.30
CA PRO A 276 1.64 -28.55 13.41
C PRO A 276 3.01 -27.99 13.77
N TYR A 277 3.81 -27.59 12.77
CA TYR A 277 5.13 -26.99 13.00
C TYR A 277 5.44 -25.96 11.91
N HIS A 278 5.39 -24.68 12.28
CA HIS A 278 5.40 -23.54 11.35
C HIS A 278 4.36 -23.69 10.22
N ASP A 279 4.80 -23.80 8.96
CA ASP A 279 3.96 -24.03 7.79
C ASP A 279 3.84 -25.52 7.40
N GLY A 280 4.45 -26.40 8.20
CA GLY A 280 4.55 -27.84 7.99
C GLY A 280 4.02 -28.68 9.16
N THR A 281 4.52 -29.92 9.27
CA THR A 281 4.10 -30.91 10.28
C THR A 281 5.32 -31.59 10.91
N LEU A 282 5.35 -31.63 12.24
CA LEU A 282 6.25 -32.46 13.05
C LEU A 282 5.58 -33.81 13.32
N TYR A 283 6.37 -34.87 13.17
CA TYR A 283 6.04 -36.26 13.46
C TYR A 283 6.96 -36.71 14.60
N ILE A 284 6.40 -37.08 15.74
CA ILE A 284 7.14 -37.57 16.92
C ILE A 284 6.94 -39.09 16.95
N PHE A 285 8.02 -39.86 16.94
CA PHE A 285 7.96 -41.32 16.80
C PHE A 285 7.70 -42.01 18.14
N ASP A 286 6.91 -43.09 18.10
CA ASP A 286 6.54 -43.87 19.30
C ASP A 286 7.70 -44.75 19.81
N GLN A 287 8.67 -45.04 18.92
CA GLN A 287 9.94 -45.72 19.22
C GLN A 287 11.06 -45.09 18.39
N CYS A 288 12.29 -45.05 18.91
CA CYS A 288 13.44 -44.51 18.20
C CYS A 288 13.90 -45.43 17.05
N PRO A 289 13.83 -45.02 15.76
CA PRO A 289 14.31 -45.83 14.63
C PRO A 289 15.84 -45.75 14.46
N PHE A 290 16.56 -45.14 15.41
CA PHE A 290 18.02 -44.95 15.37
C PHE A 290 18.77 -45.72 16.46
N SER A 291 18.12 -46.08 17.58
CA SER A 291 18.72 -46.81 18.70
C SER A 291 17.64 -47.49 19.55
N GLU A 292 17.94 -48.68 20.07
CA GLU A 292 17.07 -49.42 21.00
C GLU A 292 17.29 -49.00 22.48
N ALA A 293 18.27 -48.14 22.76
CA ALA A 293 18.65 -47.74 24.12
C ALA A 293 17.65 -46.78 24.81
N HIS A 294 16.72 -46.18 24.04
CA HIS A 294 15.63 -45.35 24.52
C HIS A 294 14.46 -45.47 23.54
N GLN A 295 13.23 -45.28 24.01
CA GLN A 295 12.04 -45.37 23.16
C GLN A 295 11.64 -44.00 22.60
N ASP A 296 11.91 -42.93 23.35
CA ASP A 296 11.44 -41.58 23.09
C ASP A 296 12.46 -40.68 22.38
N GLY A 297 12.05 -39.43 22.13
CA GLY A 297 12.91 -38.35 21.67
C GLY A 297 13.33 -38.39 20.20
N ALA A 298 12.80 -39.29 19.38
CA ALA A 298 13.04 -39.34 17.94
C ALA A 298 11.89 -38.70 17.14
N TYR A 299 12.22 -38.00 16.05
CA TYR A 299 11.25 -37.20 15.31
C TYR A 299 11.61 -37.02 13.82
N ALA A 300 10.64 -36.55 13.04
CA ALA A 300 10.84 -36.01 11.71
C ALA A 300 9.93 -34.80 11.44
N ILE A 301 10.39 -33.85 10.62
CA ILE A 301 9.66 -32.65 10.21
C ILE A 301 9.47 -32.70 8.69
N GLN A 302 8.26 -32.43 8.23
CA GLN A 302 7.98 -32.04 6.84
C GLN A 302 7.62 -30.55 6.84
N PHE A 303 8.52 -29.69 6.34
CA PHE A 303 8.29 -28.24 6.21
C PHE A 303 7.29 -27.94 5.09
N GLY A 304 6.70 -26.74 5.04
CA GLY A 304 5.72 -26.38 3.99
C GLY A 304 6.31 -26.35 2.58
N SER A 305 7.63 -26.18 2.41
CA SER A 305 8.33 -26.38 1.13
C SER A 305 8.37 -27.85 0.66
N GLY A 306 7.95 -28.80 1.49
CA GLY A 306 8.11 -30.24 1.27
C GLY A 306 9.50 -30.78 1.61
N ALA A 307 10.41 -29.96 2.14
CA ALA A 307 11.67 -30.43 2.70
C ALA A 307 11.44 -31.34 3.91
N ILE A 308 12.28 -32.36 4.08
CA ILE A 308 12.18 -33.32 5.19
C ILE A 308 13.45 -33.33 6.06
N PHE A 309 13.23 -33.31 7.37
CA PHE A 309 14.24 -33.52 8.40
C PHE A 309 13.87 -34.74 9.23
N ALA A 310 14.85 -35.50 9.72
CA ALA A 310 14.64 -36.48 10.78
C ALA A 310 15.82 -36.47 11.74
N GLY A 311 15.59 -36.72 13.02
CA GLY A 311 16.63 -36.67 14.04
C GLY A 311 16.16 -37.27 15.36
N CYS A 312 17.00 -37.13 16.39
CA CYS A 312 16.65 -37.53 17.75
C CYS A 312 17.41 -36.66 18.76
N HIS A 313 16.74 -36.26 19.84
CA HIS A 313 17.25 -35.34 20.85
C HIS A 313 18.40 -35.90 21.71
N HIS A 314 18.53 -37.22 21.81
CA HIS A 314 19.58 -37.84 22.62
C HIS A 314 20.97 -37.73 21.97
N ASP A 315 22.00 -37.35 22.75
CA ASP A 315 23.40 -37.25 22.30
C ASP A 315 23.91 -38.57 21.68
N SER A 316 23.52 -39.72 22.24
CA SER A 316 23.81 -41.06 21.72
C SER A 316 23.21 -41.33 20.32
N CYS A 317 22.19 -40.57 19.94
CA CYS A 317 21.60 -40.55 18.59
C CYS A 317 21.96 -39.29 17.79
N GLY A 318 22.98 -38.54 18.20
CA GLY A 318 23.50 -37.38 17.47
C GLY A 318 22.81 -36.06 17.77
N GLY A 319 22.15 -35.91 18.94
CA GLY A 319 21.83 -34.59 19.53
C GLY A 319 21.08 -33.61 18.62
N GLY A 320 20.07 -34.09 17.89
CA GLY A 320 19.24 -33.28 16.99
C GLY A 320 19.78 -33.08 15.57
N VAL A 321 20.86 -33.75 15.15
CA VAL A 321 21.42 -33.64 13.79
C VAL A 321 20.54 -34.35 12.73
N GLN A 322 20.57 -33.86 11.48
CA GLN A 322 19.85 -34.38 10.30
C GLN A 322 20.26 -35.82 9.92
N ARG A 323 19.32 -36.75 10.03
CA ARG A 323 19.47 -38.19 9.74
C ARG A 323 18.42 -38.75 8.74
N TRP A 324 17.64 -37.92 8.04
CA TRP A 324 16.61 -38.37 7.08
C TRP A 324 17.12 -39.40 6.05
N LYS A 325 18.28 -39.18 5.44
CA LYS A 325 18.89 -40.12 4.45
C LYS A 325 19.34 -41.46 5.05
N GLU A 326 19.47 -41.55 6.36
CA GLU A 326 19.76 -42.79 7.10
C GLU A 326 18.46 -43.53 7.38
N LEU A 327 17.43 -42.81 7.85
CA LEU A 327 16.08 -43.34 8.05
C LEU A 327 15.52 -43.95 6.75
N GLN A 328 15.61 -43.23 5.62
CA GLN A 328 15.22 -43.78 4.31
C GLN A 328 15.97 -45.08 3.97
N ARG A 329 17.31 -45.11 4.12
CA ARG A 329 18.10 -46.32 3.82
C ARG A 329 17.74 -47.52 4.71
N ARG A 330 17.37 -47.28 5.98
CA ARG A 330 16.99 -48.33 6.94
C ARG A 330 15.67 -49.02 6.58
N PHE A 331 14.79 -48.37 5.81
CA PHE A 331 13.44 -48.88 5.47
C PHE A 331 13.21 -49.10 3.97
N ASP A 332 13.69 -48.23 3.06
CA ASP A 332 13.51 -48.34 1.59
C ASP A 332 14.54 -49.29 0.91
N GLY A 333 15.74 -49.48 1.49
CA GLY A 333 16.81 -50.35 0.95
C GLY A 333 17.58 -49.82 -0.29
N ASP A 334 18.71 -50.47 -0.59
CA ASP A 334 19.73 -49.98 -1.55
C ASP A 334 19.32 -50.05 -3.05
N ASP A 335 18.39 -50.93 -3.45
CA ASP A 335 17.92 -51.02 -4.84
C ASP A 335 17.31 -49.69 -5.33
N THR A 336 16.79 -48.90 -4.39
CA THR A 336 16.31 -47.54 -4.60
C THR A 336 17.37 -46.66 -5.28
N GLU A 337 18.68 -46.85 -5.06
CA GLU A 337 19.70 -46.02 -5.71
C GLU A 337 19.91 -46.38 -7.20
N GLN A 338 19.77 -47.66 -7.58
CA GLN A 338 19.83 -48.07 -9.00
C GLN A 338 18.57 -47.66 -9.75
N ARG A 339 17.40 -47.86 -9.13
CA ARG A 339 16.11 -47.38 -9.65
C ARG A 339 16.09 -45.86 -9.77
N LEU A 340 16.66 -45.13 -8.80
CA LEU A 340 16.88 -43.68 -8.88
C LEU A 340 17.93 -43.31 -9.92
N LYS A 341 18.99 -44.08 -10.20
CA LYS A 341 19.94 -43.79 -11.29
C LYS A 341 19.26 -43.89 -12.66
N LYS A 342 18.42 -44.90 -12.88
CA LYS A 342 17.61 -45.03 -14.11
C LYS A 342 16.56 -43.93 -14.22
N LEU A 343 15.75 -43.73 -13.18
CA LEU A 343 14.78 -42.63 -13.14
C LEU A 343 15.43 -41.24 -13.18
N ARG A 344 16.68 -41.08 -12.73
CA ARG A 344 17.46 -39.83 -12.92
C ARG A 344 17.92 -39.68 -14.35
N SER A 345 18.31 -40.72 -15.09
CA SER A 345 18.69 -40.56 -16.51
C SER A 345 17.48 -40.25 -17.39
N GLU A 346 16.33 -40.86 -17.11
CA GLU A 346 15.04 -40.58 -17.74
C GLU A 346 14.55 -39.17 -17.36
N ARG A 347 14.47 -38.84 -16.06
CA ARG A 347 14.11 -37.48 -15.61
C ARG A 347 15.16 -36.42 -15.97
N LEU A 348 16.42 -36.75 -16.25
CA LEU A 348 17.40 -35.77 -16.76
C LEU A 348 17.06 -35.39 -18.20
N ARG A 349 16.59 -36.33 -19.04
CA ARG A 349 16.05 -36.02 -20.36
C ARG A 349 14.77 -35.19 -20.27
N GLU A 350 13.84 -35.56 -19.40
CA GLU A 350 12.57 -34.83 -19.21
C GLU A 350 12.76 -33.44 -18.56
N LYS A 351 13.70 -33.30 -17.63
CA LYS A 351 14.01 -32.04 -16.93
C LYS A 351 14.85 -31.10 -17.79
N ALA A 352 15.77 -31.63 -18.61
CA ALA A 352 16.41 -30.84 -19.67
C ALA A 352 15.37 -30.28 -20.67
N ALA A 353 14.28 -31.01 -20.92
CA ALA A 353 13.18 -30.55 -21.76
C ALA A 353 12.17 -29.60 -21.07
N SER A 354 12.36 -29.25 -19.78
CA SER A 354 11.31 -28.52 -19.02
C SER A 354 11.78 -27.51 -17.96
N SER A 355 13.05 -27.44 -17.56
CA SER A 355 13.44 -26.67 -16.35
C SER A 355 14.31 -25.42 -16.54
N GLY A 356 14.52 -24.93 -17.77
CA GLY A 356 14.96 -23.55 -18.08
C GLY A 356 16.26 -23.00 -17.46
N LEU A 357 17.04 -23.82 -16.75
CA LEU A 357 18.23 -23.43 -15.97
C LEU A 357 19.52 -24.16 -16.40
N ILE A 358 19.55 -24.60 -17.64
CA ILE A 358 20.70 -24.24 -18.50
C ILE A 358 20.62 -22.71 -18.67
N LYS A 359 21.68 -22.00 -19.10
CA LYS A 359 21.40 -20.83 -19.96
C LYS A 359 20.65 -21.40 -21.14
N ASN A 360 19.34 -21.18 -21.25
CA ASN A 360 18.64 -21.43 -22.50
C ASN A 360 19.31 -20.54 -23.55
N GLN A 361 20.25 -21.11 -24.31
CA GLN A 361 20.16 -20.96 -25.74
C GLN A 361 18.71 -21.33 -26.06
N PRO A 362 17.89 -20.39 -26.55
CA PRO A 362 16.57 -20.73 -27.05
C PRO A 362 16.72 -21.89 -28.05
N ASP A 363 15.66 -22.67 -28.24
CA ASP A 363 15.64 -23.65 -29.34
C ASP A 363 16.23 -22.97 -30.58
N ALA A 364 17.21 -23.59 -31.25
CA ALA A 364 17.98 -22.91 -32.29
C ALA A 364 17.06 -22.26 -33.34
N ARG A 365 15.87 -22.84 -33.56
CA ARG A 365 14.79 -22.28 -34.39
C ARG A 365 14.22 -20.98 -33.84
N ILE A 366 13.93 -20.89 -32.54
CA ILE A 366 13.48 -19.66 -31.85
C ILE A 366 14.59 -18.59 -31.88
N SER A 367 15.85 -18.96 -31.69
CA SER A 367 16.99 -18.03 -31.83
C SER A 367 17.11 -17.49 -33.25
N THR A 368 17.18 -18.38 -34.24
CA THR A 368 17.30 -18.01 -35.66
C THR A 368 16.10 -17.20 -36.13
N GLU A 369 14.87 -17.53 -35.71
CA GLU A 369 13.67 -16.78 -36.10
C GLU A 369 13.61 -15.40 -35.41
N ALA A 370 14.02 -15.28 -34.15
CA ALA A 370 14.16 -13.98 -33.50
C ALA A 370 15.22 -13.10 -34.19
N GLU A 371 16.37 -13.67 -34.60
CA GLU A 371 17.37 -12.95 -35.39
C GLU A 371 16.86 -12.58 -36.79
N ARG A 372 16.16 -13.49 -37.47
CA ARG A 372 15.55 -13.25 -38.79
C ARG A 372 14.49 -12.15 -38.72
N ILE A 373 13.65 -12.15 -37.69
CA ILE A 373 12.66 -11.07 -37.48
C ILE A 373 13.36 -9.74 -37.21
N LEU A 374 14.43 -9.73 -36.40
CA LEU A 374 15.20 -8.52 -36.10
C LEU A 374 15.96 -7.97 -37.32
N ARG A 375 16.42 -8.80 -38.25
CA ARG A 375 17.16 -8.39 -39.46
C ARG A 375 16.27 -8.10 -40.66
N ASP A 376 15.26 -8.94 -40.90
CA ASP A 376 14.59 -9.08 -42.20
C ASP A 376 13.07 -8.82 -42.14
N SER A 377 12.52 -8.34 -41.01
CA SER A 377 11.08 -8.12 -40.82
C SER A 377 10.81 -7.03 -39.78
N SER A 378 9.54 -6.63 -39.56
CA SER A 378 9.22 -5.67 -38.49
C SER A 378 9.01 -6.41 -37.16
N PRO A 379 9.89 -6.26 -36.15
CA PRO A 379 9.68 -6.85 -34.83
C PRO A 379 8.48 -6.24 -34.11
N ILE A 380 8.20 -4.95 -34.35
CA ILE A 380 7.07 -4.21 -33.77
C ILE A 380 5.75 -4.81 -34.25
N ARG A 381 5.61 -4.99 -35.58
CA ARG A 381 4.43 -5.64 -36.15
C ARG A 381 4.26 -7.07 -35.64
N TYR A 382 5.33 -7.85 -35.57
CA TYR A 382 5.27 -9.22 -35.05
C TYR A 382 4.76 -9.27 -33.60
N MET A 383 5.16 -8.32 -32.76
CA MET A 383 4.65 -8.19 -31.39
C MET A 383 3.16 -7.80 -31.34
N LEU A 384 2.71 -6.88 -32.20
CA LEU A 384 1.30 -6.46 -32.29
C LEU A 384 0.38 -7.55 -32.88
N ASP A 385 0.85 -8.27 -33.91
CA ASP A 385 0.13 -9.41 -34.50
C ASP A 385 0.01 -10.57 -33.50
N ALA A 386 1.03 -10.78 -32.64
CA ALA A 386 0.99 -11.76 -31.56
C ALA A 386 0.16 -11.32 -30.35
N PHE A 387 0.05 -10.01 -30.07
CA PHE A 387 -0.85 -9.43 -29.06
C PHE A 387 -2.32 -9.59 -29.49
N SER A 388 -2.64 -9.25 -30.74
CA SER A 388 -3.98 -9.39 -31.33
C SER A 388 -4.51 -10.84 -31.27
N GLN A 389 -3.60 -11.83 -31.31
CA GLN A 389 -3.95 -13.23 -31.13
C GLN A 389 -4.46 -13.58 -29.72
N ASP A 390 -4.22 -12.76 -28.70
CA ASP A 390 -4.68 -12.98 -27.31
C ASP A 390 -5.65 -11.89 -26.80
N HIS A 391 -5.66 -10.68 -27.39
CA HIS A 391 -6.56 -9.57 -27.04
C HIS A 391 -7.20 -8.96 -28.30
N GLU A 392 -8.49 -8.65 -28.25
CA GLU A 392 -9.21 -8.06 -29.38
C GLU A 392 -9.16 -6.52 -29.29
N GLY A 393 -8.72 -5.83 -30.34
CA GLY A 393 -8.67 -4.36 -30.37
C GLY A 393 -7.46 -3.74 -29.64
N ASP A 394 -7.61 -2.47 -29.22
CA ASP A 394 -6.63 -1.68 -28.44
C ASP A 394 -5.19 -1.60 -29.01
N THR A 395 -5.00 -1.75 -30.32
CA THR A 395 -3.67 -1.81 -30.97
C THR A 395 -2.79 -0.60 -30.67
N VAL A 396 -3.35 0.61 -30.60
CA VAL A 396 -2.62 1.84 -30.24
C VAL A 396 -2.09 1.79 -28.80
N VAL A 397 -2.91 1.25 -27.87
CA VAL A 397 -2.52 1.06 -26.47
C VAL A 397 -1.39 0.03 -26.38
N ALA A 398 -1.49 -1.06 -27.13
CA ALA A 398 -0.44 -2.06 -27.24
C ALA A 398 0.87 -1.47 -27.80
N GLU A 399 0.81 -0.67 -28.86
CA GLU A 399 2.01 -0.02 -29.44
C GLU A 399 2.66 0.96 -28.46
N CYS A 400 1.87 1.71 -27.69
CA CYS A 400 2.37 2.58 -26.61
C CYS A 400 3.04 1.80 -25.47
N LEU A 401 2.51 0.63 -25.10
CA LEU A 401 3.13 -0.25 -24.09
C LEU A 401 4.46 -0.85 -24.62
N LEU A 402 4.54 -1.19 -25.92
CA LEU A 402 5.78 -1.64 -26.57
C LEU A 402 6.85 -0.52 -26.61
N MET A 403 6.49 0.70 -27.00
CA MET A 403 7.42 1.84 -26.99
C MET A 403 7.85 2.19 -25.55
N SER A 404 6.93 2.13 -24.59
CA SER A 404 7.24 2.26 -23.16
C SER A 404 8.32 1.26 -22.73
N LEU A 405 8.14 -0.03 -23.04
CA LEU A 405 9.12 -1.07 -22.74
C LEU A 405 10.47 -0.85 -23.44
N ALA A 406 10.45 -0.41 -24.70
CA ALA A 406 11.66 -0.13 -25.48
C ALA A 406 12.48 1.07 -24.96
N SER A 407 11.83 2.08 -24.35
CA SER A 407 12.50 3.30 -23.84
C SER A 407 13.64 3.01 -22.85
N ARG A 408 13.56 1.86 -22.16
CA ARG A 408 14.58 1.33 -21.27
C ARG A 408 15.94 1.11 -21.95
N SER A 409 15.92 0.60 -23.18
CA SER A 409 17.12 0.29 -23.97
C SER A 409 17.70 1.52 -24.69
N VAL A 410 16.97 2.63 -24.73
CA VAL A 410 17.48 3.90 -25.25
C VAL A 410 18.27 4.60 -24.15
N ILE A 411 19.59 4.71 -24.30
CA ILE A 411 20.47 5.29 -23.27
C ILE A 411 20.07 6.77 -23.01
N ASN A 412 19.78 7.52 -24.07
CA ASN A 412 19.37 8.93 -24.05
C ASN A 412 17.85 9.17 -24.06
N SER A 413 17.04 8.24 -23.55
CA SER A 413 15.60 8.43 -23.32
C SER A 413 15.33 9.08 -21.95
N LYS A 414 14.32 9.95 -21.91
CA LYS A 414 13.74 10.55 -20.70
C LYS A 414 12.68 9.66 -20.04
N GLY A 415 12.23 8.61 -20.72
CA GLY A 415 11.33 7.56 -20.23
C GLY A 415 9.91 7.70 -20.76
N LEU A 416 9.38 6.61 -21.34
CA LEU A 416 7.99 6.54 -21.79
C LEU A 416 7.15 5.71 -20.81
N HIS A 417 6.11 6.34 -20.27
CA HIS A 417 5.19 5.80 -19.28
C HIS A 417 3.76 5.86 -19.83
N VAL A 418 2.89 4.91 -19.48
CA VAL A 418 1.56 4.76 -20.10
C VAL A 418 0.44 4.88 -19.07
N SER A 419 -0.57 5.70 -19.39
CA SER A 419 -1.82 5.85 -18.63
C SER A 419 -2.99 5.46 -19.53
N ILE A 420 -3.70 4.39 -19.18
CA ILE A 420 -4.84 3.85 -19.91
C ILE A 420 -6.13 4.31 -19.25
N THR A 421 -7.03 4.96 -19.99
CA THR A 421 -8.29 5.51 -19.46
C THR A 421 -9.52 4.97 -20.20
N GLY A 422 -10.63 4.79 -19.49
CA GLY A 422 -11.91 4.35 -20.07
C GLY A 422 -12.82 3.71 -19.03
N GLU A 423 -13.98 3.23 -19.45
CA GLU A 423 -14.99 2.66 -18.55
C GLU A 423 -14.55 1.32 -17.91
N SER A 424 -15.26 0.89 -16.85
CA SER A 424 -14.98 -0.38 -16.17
C SER A 424 -15.55 -1.55 -16.98
N GLY A 425 -14.90 -2.72 -16.92
CA GLY A 425 -15.23 -3.90 -17.74
C GLY A 425 -14.68 -3.87 -19.17
N LYS A 426 -14.45 -2.68 -19.75
CA LYS A 426 -13.90 -2.47 -21.11
C LYS A 426 -12.39 -2.78 -21.18
N GLY A 427 -11.98 -4.02 -21.01
CA GLY A 427 -10.64 -4.53 -21.40
C GLY A 427 -9.40 -4.06 -20.63
N LYS A 428 -9.32 -2.82 -20.11
CA LYS A 428 -8.07 -2.14 -19.65
C LYS A 428 -7.02 -3.02 -18.94
N SER A 429 -7.43 -3.79 -17.93
CA SER A 429 -6.52 -4.65 -17.15
C SER A 429 -6.06 -5.87 -17.94
N HIS A 430 -6.92 -6.43 -18.80
CA HIS A 430 -6.60 -7.51 -19.74
C HIS A 430 -5.58 -7.05 -20.78
N THR A 431 -5.69 -5.81 -21.29
CA THR A 431 -4.71 -5.19 -22.20
C THR A 431 -3.29 -5.21 -21.57
N ILE A 432 -3.17 -4.85 -20.28
CA ILE A 432 -1.91 -4.92 -19.53
C ILE A 432 -1.48 -6.37 -19.30
N ASP A 433 -2.35 -7.25 -18.81
CA ASP A 433 -2.00 -8.65 -18.51
C ASP A 433 -1.56 -9.42 -19.78
N THR A 434 -2.21 -9.20 -20.93
CA THR A 434 -1.82 -9.74 -22.23
C THR A 434 -0.45 -9.21 -22.66
N MET A 435 -0.21 -7.90 -22.57
CA MET A 435 1.09 -7.33 -22.94
C MET A 435 2.21 -7.84 -22.01
N LEU A 436 1.97 -7.92 -20.70
CA LEU A 436 2.90 -8.52 -19.73
C LEU A 436 3.27 -9.95 -20.11
N SER A 437 2.34 -10.74 -20.66
CA SER A 437 2.59 -12.13 -21.09
C SER A 437 3.71 -12.27 -22.15
N LEU A 438 3.93 -11.22 -22.96
CA LEU A 438 4.94 -11.15 -24.03
C LEU A 438 6.33 -10.74 -23.52
N VAL A 439 6.41 -10.07 -22.37
CA VAL A 439 7.67 -9.56 -21.78
C VAL A 439 8.49 -10.71 -21.18
N PRO A 440 9.84 -10.71 -21.24
CA PRO A 440 10.66 -11.64 -20.46
C PRO A 440 10.36 -11.56 -18.96
N GLU A 441 10.18 -12.71 -18.30
CA GLU A 441 9.76 -12.82 -16.89
C GLU A 441 10.71 -12.09 -15.93
N GLU A 442 12.02 -12.10 -16.23
CA GLU A 442 13.05 -11.43 -15.45
C GLU A 442 12.93 -9.89 -15.39
N LEU A 443 12.06 -9.29 -16.21
CA LEU A 443 11.80 -7.85 -16.32
C LEU A 443 10.44 -7.41 -15.73
N ARG A 444 9.60 -8.37 -15.32
CA ARG A 444 8.28 -8.14 -14.74
C ARG A 444 8.37 -7.98 -13.21
N ILE A 445 7.26 -7.60 -12.59
CA ILE A 445 6.99 -7.82 -11.17
C ILE A 445 5.74 -8.70 -11.12
N ASP A 446 5.79 -9.79 -10.35
CA ASP A 446 4.67 -10.75 -10.27
C ASP A 446 3.50 -10.19 -9.44
N GLY A 447 2.32 -10.10 -10.07
CA GLY A 447 1.06 -9.70 -9.44
C GLY A 447 0.72 -8.21 -9.55
N ARG A 448 -0.58 -7.90 -9.59
CA ARG A 448 -1.09 -6.51 -9.66
C ARG A 448 -0.75 -5.77 -8.36
N MET A 449 -0.21 -4.56 -8.48
CA MET A 449 0.27 -3.78 -7.34
C MET A 449 -0.75 -2.73 -6.89
N SER A 450 -0.82 -2.47 -5.58
CA SER A 450 -1.59 -1.37 -5.00
C SER A 450 -0.67 -0.24 -4.53
N ASP A 451 -1.21 0.98 -4.38
CA ASP A 451 -0.50 2.19 -3.91
C ASP A 451 0.46 1.95 -2.74
N LYS A 452 0.09 1.06 -1.81
CA LYS A 452 0.88 0.78 -0.60
C LYS A 452 1.91 -0.33 -0.76
N ALA A 453 1.78 -1.20 -1.76
CA ALA A 453 2.69 -2.33 -1.96
C ALA A 453 4.11 -1.87 -2.37
N LEU A 454 4.19 -0.81 -3.18
CA LEU A 454 5.44 -0.18 -3.65
C LEU A 454 6.43 0.23 -2.55
N PHE A 455 5.96 0.47 -1.31
CA PHE A 455 6.84 0.81 -0.19
C PHE A 455 7.54 -0.40 0.45
N TYR A 456 7.08 -1.63 0.17
CA TYR A 456 7.55 -2.86 0.84
C TYR A 456 8.32 -3.81 -0.10
N ILE A 457 8.54 -3.43 -1.36
CA ILE A 457 9.36 -4.21 -2.30
C ILE A 457 10.84 -3.89 -2.05
N SER A 458 11.63 -4.89 -1.68
CA SER A 458 13.09 -4.77 -1.53
C SER A 458 13.86 -5.04 -2.84
N ASP A 459 13.29 -5.84 -3.74
CA ASP A 459 14.05 -6.57 -4.78
C ASP A 459 13.83 -6.03 -6.21
N LEU A 460 13.35 -4.79 -6.33
CA LEU A 460 13.02 -4.17 -7.62
C LEU A 460 14.30 -3.92 -8.44
N LYS A 461 14.28 -4.21 -9.74
CA LYS A 461 15.47 -4.17 -10.61
C LYS A 461 15.48 -2.92 -11.52
N PRO A 462 16.65 -2.44 -11.96
CA PRO A 462 16.74 -1.46 -13.03
C PRO A 462 15.92 -1.91 -14.25
N GLY A 463 15.05 -1.03 -14.74
CA GLY A 463 14.15 -1.33 -15.86
C GLY A 463 12.83 -2.04 -15.51
N SER A 464 12.59 -2.52 -14.28
CA SER A 464 11.37 -3.28 -13.95
C SER A 464 10.07 -2.58 -14.40
N ILE A 465 9.14 -3.34 -14.96
CA ILE A 465 7.79 -2.86 -15.29
C ILE A 465 6.95 -2.82 -14.02
N ILE A 466 6.34 -1.67 -13.73
CA ILE A 466 5.44 -1.46 -12.59
C ILE A 466 4.03 -1.23 -13.13
N ALA A 467 3.13 -2.19 -12.87
CA ALA A 467 1.72 -2.14 -13.27
C ALA A 467 0.82 -1.77 -12.08
N LEU A 468 -0.01 -0.74 -12.25
CA LEU A 468 -1.05 -0.31 -11.29
C LEU A 468 -2.42 -0.39 -11.95
N ASP A 469 -3.41 -0.93 -11.24
CA ASP A 469 -4.71 -1.28 -11.82
C ASP A 469 -5.92 -0.78 -11.00
N ASP A 470 -6.78 0.00 -11.66
CA ASP A 470 -8.07 0.55 -11.20
C ASP A 470 -8.02 1.32 -9.86
N VAL A 471 -6.89 1.96 -9.56
CA VAL A 471 -6.68 2.74 -8.33
C VAL A 471 -6.93 4.23 -8.56
N SER A 472 -7.73 4.85 -7.68
CA SER A 472 -7.72 6.30 -7.50
C SER A 472 -6.41 6.70 -6.81
N LEU A 473 -5.36 6.96 -7.60
CA LEU A 473 -4.00 7.28 -7.14
C LEU A 473 -4.03 8.30 -6.00
N SER A 474 -3.50 7.93 -4.83
CA SER A 474 -3.38 8.84 -3.69
C SER A 474 -2.41 9.98 -4.00
N ASP A 475 -2.60 11.15 -3.39
CA ASP A 475 -1.74 12.33 -3.57
C ASP A 475 -0.25 12.00 -3.32
N GLN A 476 0.01 11.12 -2.35
CA GLN A 476 1.34 10.57 -2.06
C GLN A 476 1.92 9.78 -3.24
N MET A 477 1.12 8.96 -3.92
CA MET A 477 1.53 8.24 -5.12
C MET A 477 1.70 9.19 -6.31
N GLN A 478 0.86 10.21 -6.45
CA GLN A 478 1.00 11.23 -7.50
C GLN A 478 2.34 11.97 -7.39
N GLU A 479 2.78 12.36 -6.18
CA GLU A 479 4.11 12.94 -5.97
C GLU A 479 5.26 11.97 -6.28
N ILE A 480 5.13 10.68 -5.95
CA ILE A 480 6.10 9.65 -6.36
C ILE A 480 6.17 9.55 -7.88
N LEU A 481 5.02 9.55 -8.57
CA LEU A 481 4.95 9.51 -10.03
C LEU A 481 5.58 10.76 -10.67
N LYS A 482 5.40 11.96 -10.12
CA LYS A 482 6.13 13.18 -10.55
C LYS A 482 7.64 13.01 -10.40
N GLY A 483 8.08 12.41 -9.29
CA GLY A 483 9.49 12.19 -8.97
C GLY A 483 10.19 11.18 -9.86
N VAL A 484 9.60 10.00 -10.07
CA VAL A 484 10.19 8.91 -10.88
C VAL A 484 10.21 9.23 -12.37
N THR A 485 9.12 9.78 -12.94
CA THR A 485 9.06 10.18 -14.36
C THR A 485 10.09 11.27 -14.68
N THR A 486 10.29 12.23 -13.77
CA THR A 486 11.34 13.26 -13.90
C THR A 486 12.75 12.72 -13.65
N SER A 487 12.90 11.51 -13.13
CA SER A 487 14.18 10.91 -12.73
C SER A 487 14.50 9.58 -13.44
N PHE A 488 13.86 9.26 -14.57
CA PHE A 488 13.96 7.95 -15.23
C PHE A 488 15.40 7.41 -15.39
N GLN A 489 16.37 8.27 -15.69
CA GLN A 489 17.78 7.88 -15.88
C GLN A 489 18.58 7.62 -14.57
N ARG A 490 17.96 7.70 -13.38
CA ARG A 490 18.66 7.57 -12.08
C ARG A 490 17.76 6.94 -10.99
N PRO A 491 18.31 6.29 -9.96
CA PRO A 491 17.50 5.77 -8.86
C PRO A 491 16.78 6.87 -8.07
N PHE A 492 15.45 6.79 -7.97
CA PHE A 492 14.62 7.71 -7.20
C PHE A 492 14.50 7.21 -5.75
N ARG A 493 14.87 8.06 -4.78
CA ARG A 493 14.84 7.73 -3.35
C ARG A 493 13.70 8.46 -2.65
N TYR A 494 12.79 7.71 -2.02
CA TYR A 494 11.64 8.24 -1.30
C TYR A 494 11.74 7.92 0.19
N ARG A 495 11.66 8.94 1.05
CA ARG A 495 11.65 8.78 2.51
C ARG A 495 10.22 8.74 3.01
N THR A 496 9.89 7.72 3.80
CA THR A 496 8.56 7.50 4.37
C THR A 496 8.67 6.96 5.79
N VAL A 497 7.53 6.66 6.43
CA VAL A 497 7.47 5.97 7.72
C VAL A 497 6.85 4.59 7.57
N SER A 498 7.41 3.61 8.28
CA SER A 498 6.87 2.26 8.39
C SER A 498 5.57 2.24 9.20
N LYS A 499 4.90 1.08 9.26
CA LYS A 499 3.75 0.85 10.17
C LYS A 499 4.12 1.09 11.64
N ASP A 500 5.37 0.81 11.99
CA ASP A 500 5.95 0.95 13.32
C ASP A 500 6.49 2.37 13.59
N ARG A 501 6.22 3.32 12.68
CA ARG A 501 6.65 4.73 12.70
C ARG A 501 8.17 4.94 12.63
N THR A 502 8.94 3.91 12.31
CA THR A 502 10.37 4.04 12.00
C THR A 502 10.55 4.66 10.61
N GLY A 503 11.57 5.51 10.46
CA GLY A 503 11.89 6.12 9.16
C GLY A 503 12.45 5.08 8.18
N MET A 504 11.86 4.97 6.99
CA MET A 504 12.26 4.04 5.95
C MET A 504 12.58 4.80 4.65
N THR A 505 13.63 4.39 3.94
CA THR A 505 13.93 4.92 2.60
C THR A 505 13.67 3.84 1.55
N CYS A 506 12.57 3.98 0.82
CA CYS A 506 12.27 3.17 -0.34
C CYS A 506 13.09 3.71 -1.53
N THR A 507 13.64 2.83 -2.37
CA THR A 507 14.38 3.25 -3.58
C THR A 507 13.78 2.55 -4.79
N ILE A 508 13.38 3.33 -5.78
CA ILE A 508 12.91 2.86 -7.08
C ILE A 508 14.11 2.98 -8.04
N PRO A 509 14.62 1.87 -8.61
CA PRO A 509 15.74 1.91 -9.55
C PRO A 509 15.48 2.77 -10.79
N GLU A 510 16.56 3.12 -11.47
CA GLU A 510 16.50 3.74 -12.80
C GLU A 510 15.79 2.86 -13.84
N ARG A 511 15.31 3.52 -14.89
CA ARG A 511 14.67 2.97 -16.09
C ARG A 511 13.37 2.20 -15.84
N CYS A 512 12.85 2.15 -14.62
CA CYS A 512 11.57 1.49 -14.33
C CYS A 512 10.41 2.18 -15.07
N VAL A 513 9.67 1.41 -15.86
CA VAL A 513 8.54 1.90 -16.67
C VAL A 513 7.22 1.65 -15.94
N TRP A 514 6.25 2.53 -16.16
CA TRP A 514 5.01 2.55 -15.39
C TRP A 514 3.81 2.46 -16.31
N TRP A 515 2.96 1.47 -16.07
CA TRP A 515 1.72 1.22 -16.80
C TRP A 515 0.55 1.31 -15.81
N ILE A 516 -0.33 2.27 -16.01
CA ILE A 516 -1.38 2.61 -15.03
C ILE A 516 -2.74 2.57 -15.73
N THR A 517 -3.68 1.75 -15.24
CA THR A 517 -5.10 1.89 -15.61
C THR A 517 -5.78 2.87 -14.65
N LYS A 518 -6.68 3.72 -15.17
CA LYS A 518 -7.50 4.59 -14.33
C LYS A 518 -8.95 4.70 -14.82
N VAL A 519 -9.83 5.02 -13.89
CA VAL A 519 -11.19 5.52 -14.15
C VAL A 519 -11.10 6.92 -14.79
N GLU A 520 -12.03 7.25 -15.68
CA GLU A 520 -12.08 8.58 -16.32
C GLU A 520 -12.07 9.74 -15.30
N GLY A 521 -11.37 10.82 -15.66
CA GLY A 521 -11.24 12.04 -14.86
C GLY A 521 -10.42 11.93 -13.55
N ALA A 522 -9.92 10.75 -13.17
CA ALA A 522 -9.21 10.59 -11.90
C ALA A 522 -7.73 11.03 -11.95
N GLY A 523 -7.25 11.64 -10.85
CA GLY A 523 -5.84 11.99 -10.59
C GLY A 523 -5.38 13.34 -11.15
N ASP A 524 -4.15 13.75 -10.83
CA ASP A 524 -3.55 15.03 -11.21
C ASP A 524 -3.02 15.07 -12.66
N ASP A 525 -3.54 16.01 -13.46
CA ASP A 525 -3.14 16.25 -14.85
C ASP A 525 -1.65 16.57 -15.01
N GLN A 526 -0.97 17.14 -14.01
CA GLN A 526 0.48 17.33 -14.05
C GLN A 526 1.22 15.99 -14.20
N VAL A 527 0.69 14.91 -13.62
CA VAL A 527 1.23 13.54 -13.71
C VAL A 527 0.99 12.97 -15.11
N PHE A 528 -0.25 13.03 -15.60
CA PHE A 528 -0.60 12.47 -16.92
C PHE A 528 -0.05 13.30 -18.09
N ASN A 529 0.30 14.56 -17.85
CA ASN A 529 1.13 15.36 -18.76
C ASN A 529 2.60 14.92 -18.77
N ARG A 530 3.01 13.87 -18.05
CA ARG A 530 4.33 13.20 -18.14
C ARG A 530 4.22 11.77 -18.70
N MET A 531 3.06 11.38 -19.24
CA MET A 531 2.75 10.02 -19.70
C MET A 531 2.07 10.05 -21.08
N LEU A 532 2.14 8.94 -21.81
CA LEU A 532 1.29 8.66 -22.97
C LEU A 532 -0.11 8.31 -22.48
N THR A 533 -1.10 9.15 -22.79
CA THR A 533 -2.49 9.00 -22.34
C THR A 533 -3.32 8.34 -23.43
N CYS A 534 -3.55 7.03 -23.27
CA CYS A 534 -4.26 6.21 -24.26
C CYS A 534 -5.70 5.98 -23.79
N TRP A 535 -6.66 6.05 -24.71
CA TRP A 535 -8.03 5.64 -24.44
C TRP A 535 -8.23 4.17 -24.82
N ILE A 536 -9.06 3.47 -24.06
CA ILE A 536 -9.50 2.12 -24.42
C ILE A 536 -10.64 2.21 -25.46
N ASP A 537 -10.72 1.22 -26.35
CA ASP A 537 -11.90 1.06 -27.19
C ASP A 537 -13.07 0.51 -26.35
N ASP A 538 -14.21 1.19 -26.45
CA ASP A 538 -15.46 0.88 -25.74
C ASP A 538 -16.67 0.82 -26.69
N SER A 539 -16.42 0.73 -28.00
CA SER A 539 -17.42 0.54 -29.05
C SER A 539 -18.25 -0.74 -28.86
N GLU A 540 -19.50 -0.73 -29.31
CA GLU A 540 -20.35 -1.92 -29.33
C GLU A 540 -19.82 -2.96 -30.35
N GLU A 541 -19.17 -2.50 -31.41
CA GLU A 541 -18.50 -3.30 -32.43
C GLU A 541 -17.29 -4.06 -31.87
N LEU A 542 -16.59 -3.54 -30.85
CA LEU A 542 -15.57 -4.30 -30.13
C LEU A 542 -16.19 -5.26 -29.11
N ASP A 543 -17.17 -4.81 -28.31
CA ASP A 543 -17.88 -5.67 -27.35
C ASP A 543 -18.44 -6.94 -28.03
N GLN A 544 -19.05 -6.78 -29.22
CA GLN A 544 -19.59 -7.89 -30.00
C GLN A 544 -18.50 -8.87 -30.47
N ARG A 545 -17.32 -8.37 -30.89
CA ARG A 545 -16.18 -9.23 -31.27
C ARG A 545 -15.58 -9.96 -30.07
N VAL A 546 -15.39 -9.26 -28.94
CA VAL A 546 -14.93 -9.85 -27.67
C VAL A 546 -15.90 -10.93 -27.18
N LEU A 547 -17.21 -10.70 -27.28
CA LEU A 547 -18.24 -11.69 -26.93
C LEU A 547 -18.19 -12.91 -27.86
N ALA A 548 -18.19 -12.70 -29.18
CA ALA A 548 -18.14 -13.79 -30.16
C ALA A 548 -16.88 -14.65 -30.00
N ARG A 549 -15.73 -14.01 -29.72
CA ARG A 549 -14.47 -14.67 -29.39
C ARG A 549 -14.55 -15.45 -28.08
N THR A 550 -15.04 -14.86 -27.01
CA THR A 550 -15.21 -15.51 -25.70
C THR A 550 -16.09 -16.77 -25.81
N LEU A 551 -17.18 -16.71 -26.59
CA LEU A 551 -18.03 -17.86 -26.88
C LEU A 551 -17.32 -18.91 -27.75
N SER A 552 -16.50 -18.50 -28.72
CA SER A 552 -15.67 -19.41 -29.51
C SER A 552 -14.66 -20.15 -28.64
N ASP A 553 -13.95 -19.45 -27.75
CA ASP A 553 -12.97 -20.06 -26.85
C ASP A 553 -13.61 -20.97 -25.80
N ALA A 554 -14.78 -20.59 -25.25
CA ALA A 554 -15.57 -21.45 -24.37
C ALA A 554 -16.09 -22.73 -25.05
N SER A 555 -16.17 -22.77 -26.39
CA SER A 555 -16.54 -23.98 -27.15
C SER A 555 -15.37 -24.96 -27.39
N ARG A 556 -14.13 -24.55 -27.08
CA ARG A 556 -12.92 -25.36 -27.32
C ARG A 556 -12.64 -26.29 -26.13
N VAL A 557 -12.24 -27.53 -26.42
CA VAL A 557 -11.89 -28.52 -25.39
C VAL A 557 -10.56 -28.14 -24.72
N PRO A 558 -10.49 -27.96 -23.38
CA PRO A 558 -9.26 -27.59 -22.70
C PRO A 558 -8.15 -28.64 -22.84
N THR A 559 -7.07 -28.29 -23.51
CA THR A 559 -5.87 -29.12 -23.60
C THR A 559 -5.10 -29.09 -22.27
N LYS A 560 -5.02 -30.24 -21.59
CA LYS A 560 -4.40 -30.37 -20.25
C LYS A 560 -2.95 -29.88 -20.12
N ASN A 561 -2.25 -29.66 -21.24
CA ASN A 561 -0.91 -29.09 -21.32
C ASN A 561 -0.85 -28.10 -22.50
N ALA A 562 -1.59 -26.99 -22.41
CA ALA A 562 -1.41 -25.88 -23.35
C ALA A 562 0.03 -25.33 -23.22
N LYS A 563 0.84 -25.54 -24.26
CA LYS A 563 2.18 -24.93 -24.32
C LYS A 563 2.04 -23.42 -24.54
N VAL A 564 3.01 -22.67 -24.03
CA VAL A 564 3.22 -21.27 -24.42
C VAL A 564 3.42 -21.23 -25.95
N ARG A 565 2.73 -20.32 -26.64
CA ARG A 565 2.84 -20.11 -28.09
C ARG A 565 4.29 -19.82 -28.48
N ASP A 566 4.78 -20.39 -29.59
CA ASP A 566 6.19 -20.21 -30.00
C ASP A 566 6.48 -18.73 -30.31
N GLU A 567 5.49 -17.99 -30.83
CA GLU A 567 5.50 -16.54 -31.03
C GLU A 567 5.85 -15.77 -29.75
N VAL A 568 5.28 -16.18 -28.61
CA VAL A 568 5.53 -15.55 -27.30
C VAL A 568 6.96 -15.84 -26.83
N LEU A 569 7.50 -17.03 -27.14
CA LEU A 569 8.89 -17.38 -26.83
C LEU A 569 9.88 -16.61 -27.72
N ILE A 570 9.55 -16.43 -29.01
CA ILE A 570 10.28 -15.61 -29.97
C ILE A 570 10.31 -14.14 -29.52
N ILE A 571 9.17 -13.56 -29.13
CA ILE A 571 9.10 -12.16 -28.66
C ILE A 571 9.92 -11.95 -27.38
N ARG A 572 9.83 -12.86 -26.41
CA ARG A 572 10.68 -12.84 -25.21
C ARG A 572 12.17 -12.94 -25.57
N GLN A 573 12.52 -13.61 -26.68
CA GLN A 573 13.90 -13.67 -27.14
C GLN A 573 14.34 -12.42 -27.89
N ILE A 574 13.47 -11.80 -28.70
CA ILE A 574 13.73 -10.49 -29.33
C ILE A 574 14.06 -9.45 -28.24
N TRP A 575 13.28 -9.39 -27.16
CA TRP A 575 13.55 -8.52 -26.01
C TRP A 575 14.89 -8.78 -25.29
N ARG A 576 15.46 -9.99 -25.41
CA ARG A 576 16.79 -10.36 -24.87
C ARG A 576 17.93 -10.10 -25.86
N MET A 577 17.64 -9.95 -27.14
CA MET A 577 18.58 -9.63 -28.21
C MET A 577 18.70 -8.12 -28.46
N ILE A 578 17.72 -7.33 -28.01
CA ILE A 578 17.83 -5.87 -28.00
C ILE A 578 18.88 -5.44 -26.95
N THR A 579 19.81 -4.60 -27.39
CA THR A 579 20.96 -4.12 -26.62
C THR A 579 20.77 -2.65 -26.28
N PRO A 580 21.13 -2.17 -25.07
CA PRO A 580 21.09 -0.75 -24.79
C PRO A 580 22.02 0.05 -25.72
N ALA A 581 21.51 1.12 -26.32
CA ALA A 581 22.29 1.99 -27.21
C ALA A 581 21.85 3.46 -27.11
N TRP A 582 22.77 4.37 -27.43
CA TRP A 582 22.47 5.78 -27.63
C TRP A 582 21.86 5.98 -29.02
N VAL A 583 20.68 6.61 -29.11
CA VAL A 583 20.04 6.81 -30.42
C VAL A 583 20.26 8.24 -30.91
N VAL A 584 20.84 8.35 -32.11
CA VAL A 584 21.05 9.62 -32.82
C VAL A 584 19.90 9.82 -33.80
N ILE A 585 19.28 11.01 -33.78
CA ILE A 585 18.26 11.41 -34.75
C ILE A 585 18.90 12.50 -35.63
N PRO A 586 19.39 12.18 -36.84
CA PRO A 586 20.19 13.12 -37.64
C PRO A 586 19.37 14.29 -38.18
N PHE A 587 18.08 14.08 -38.46
CA PHE A 587 17.11 15.07 -38.95
C PHE A 587 16.37 15.81 -37.81
N ALA A 588 16.88 15.79 -36.57
CA ALA A 588 16.15 16.31 -35.41
C ALA A 588 15.81 17.81 -35.50
N GLU A 589 16.63 18.59 -36.22
CA GLU A 589 16.43 20.04 -36.44
C GLU A 589 15.41 20.34 -37.56
N ASP A 590 15.07 19.33 -38.37
CA ASP A 590 14.06 19.42 -39.43
C ASP A 590 12.64 19.11 -38.94
N ILE A 591 12.49 18.54 -37.74
CA ILE A 591 11.21 18.22 -37.12
C ILE A 591 10.48 19.51 -36.73
N HIS A 592 9.30 19.72 -37.32
CA HIS A 592 8.46 20.89 -37.08
C HIS A 592 7.11 20.51 -36.45
N PHE A 593 6.84 21.05 -35.27
CA PHE A 593 5.57 20.93 -34.55
C PHE A 593 4.68 22.12 -34.92
N GLN A 594 3.40 21.88 -35.24
CA GLN A 594 2.45 22.96 -35.53
C GLN A 594 2.13 23.83 -34.30
N SER A 595 2.39 23.34 -33.07
CA SER A 595 2.37 24.18 -31.86
C SER A 595 3.45 23.79 -30.84
N ALA A 596 4.01 24.83 -30.21
CA ALA A 596 4.97 24.71 -29.11
C ALA A 596 4.32 24.75 -27.70
N ALA A 597 2.98 24.82 -27.62
CA ALA A 597 2.26 25.11 -26.37
C ALA A 597 2.56 24.10 -25.24
N ASN A 598 2.67 22.81 -25.54
CA ASN A 598 3.10 21.79 -24.58
C ASN A 598 4.56 21.40 -24.79
N ARG A 599 5.46 22.06 -24.04
CA ARG A 599 6.92 21.80 -24.03
C ARG A 599 7.37 20.37 -23.70
N ARG A 600 6.46 19.44 -23.36
CA ARG A 600 6.77 18.01 -23.15
C ARG A 600 6.50 17.16 -24.39
N ASN A 601 5.69 17.65 -25.34
CA ASN A 601 5.39 16.92 -26.57
C ASN A 601 6.64 16.62 -27.42
N PRO A 602 7.60 17.56 -27.60
CA PRO A 602 8.84 17.26 -28.31
C PRO A 602 9.67 16.17 -27.64
N ASP A 603 9.77 16.17 -26.31
CA ASP A 603 10.47 15.12 -25.57
C ASP A 603 9.83 13.73 -25.78
N MET A 604 8.49 13.67 -25.78
CA MET A 604 7.75 12.43 -26.01
C MET A 604 7.90 11.92 -27.45
N LEU A 605 7.78 12.79 -28.46
CA LEU A 605 7.98 12.37 -29.86
C LEU A 605 9.43 11.94 -30.10
N LEU A 606 10.42 12.70 -29.63
CA LEU A 606 11.82 12.33 -29.79
C LEU A 606 12.12 10.98 -29.12
N ASP A 607 11.55 10.70 -27.94
CA ASP A 607 11.68 9.38 -27.33
C ASP A 607 10.93 8.28 -28.10
N LEU A 608 9.75 8.56 -28.68
CA LEU A 608 9.06 7.63 -29.58
C LEU A 608 9.95 7.24 -30.77
N ILE A 609 10.52 8.23 -31.48
CA ILE A 609 11.46 8.00 -32.60
C ILE A 609 12.64 7.12 -32.16
N LYS A 610 13.23 7.40 -30.99
CA LYS A 610 14.31 6.57 -30.45
C LYS A 610 13.85 5.14 -30.16
N THR A 611 12.60 4.94 -29.73
CA THR A 611 12.08 3.60 -29.45
C THR A 611 11.71 2.80 -30.69
N PHE A 612 11.26 3.44 -31.77
CA PHE A 612 11.17 2.78 -33.08
C PHE A 612 12.56 2.36 -33.56
N ALA A 613 13.55 3.26 -33.51
CA ALA A 613 14.93 2.97 -33.91
C ALA A 613 15.60 1.86 -33.07
N ILE A 614 15.39 1.81 -31.74
CA ILE A 614 15.98 0.77 -30.88
C ILE A 614 15.31 -0.61 -31.05
N LEU A 615 14.02 -0.66 -31.36
CA LEU A 615 13.33 -1.91 -31.71
C LEU A 615 13.82 -2.43 -33.06
N ASN A 616 14.04 -1.53 -34.02
CA ASN A 616 14.58 -1.81 -35.34
C ASN A 616 16.12 -1.86 -35.38
N GLN A 617 16.84 -1.91 -34.24
CA GLN A 617 18.29 -1.63 -34.19
C GLN A 617 19.19 -2.54 -35.07
N PHE A 618 18.71 -3.69 -35.55
CA PHE A 618 19.46 -4.56 -36.48
C PHE A 618 19.22 -4.21 -37.97
N GLN A 619 18.31 -3.28 -38.25
CA GLN A 619 17.97 -2.69 -39.56
C GLN A 619 18.36 -1.21 -39.63
N ARG A 620 19.28 -0.77 -38.76
CA ARG A 620 19.73 0.61 -38.62
C ARG A 620 21.25 0.64 -38.62
N GLU A 621 21.81 1.77 -39.06
CA GLU A 621 23.25 2.01 -38.95
C GLU A 621 23.66 2.00 -37.47
N ARG A 622 24.82 1.38 -37.19
CA ARG A 622 25.44 1.38 -35.86
C ARG A 622 26.90 1.76 -35.94
N ALA A 623 27.35 2.47 -34.92
CA ALA A 623 28.75 2.79 -34.67
C ALA A 623 29.03 2.77 -33.17
N ASP A 624 30.23 2.36 -32.75
CA ASP A 624 30.67 2.48 -31.36
C ASP A 624 31.46 3.78 -31.18
N MET A 625 30.83 4.80 -30.61
CA MET A 625 31.43 6.13 -30.36
C MET A 625 31.97 6.16 -28.93
N ASP A 626 33.28 6.29 -28.74
CA ASP A 626 33.93 6.31 -27.42
C ASP A 626 33.49 5.16 -26.48
N THR A 627 33.38 3.94 -27.05
CA THR A 627 32.85 2.71 -26.41
C THR A 627 31.35 2.72 -26.05
N MET A 628 30.61 3.76 -26.42
CA MET A 628 29.15 3.80 -26.38
C MET A 628 28.56 3.25 -27.69
N PRO A 629 27.74 2.20 -27.66
CA PRO A 629 27.04 1.74 -28.87
C PRO A 629 25.99 2.78 -29.28
N CYS A 630 26.07 3.25 -30.51
CA CYS A 630 25.14 4.21 -31.12
C CYS A 630 24.30 3.55 -32.23
N VAL A 631 23.06 4.03 -32.39
CA VAL A 631 22.13 3.65 -33.46
C VAL A 631 21.61 4.92 -34.15
N THR A 632 21.68 4.99 -35.48
CA THR A 632 21.12 6.11 -36.26
C THR A 632 19.65 5.83 -36.58
N ALA A 633 18.73 6.70 -36.17
CA ALA A 633 17.31 6.63 -36.51
C ALA A 633 17.06 7.06 -37.97
N THR A 634 16.09 6.42 -38.64
CA THR A 634 15.71 6.76 -40.03
C THR A 634 14.43 7.61 -40.07
N VAL A 635 14.15 8.19 -41.24
CA VAL A 635 12.90 8.91 -41.51
C VAL A 635 11.66 8.00 -41.37
N ASP A 636 11.80 6.69 -41.56
CA ASP A 636 10.71 5.73 -41.27
C ASP A 636 10.39 5.64 -39.77
N ASP A 637 11.41 5.74 -38.89
CA ASP A 637 11.19 5.81 -37.44
C ASP A 637 10.48 7.12 -37.06
N PHE A 638 10.73 8.21 -37.80
CA PHE A 638 9.95 9.45 -37.67
C PHE A 638 8.49 9.25 -38.09
N TYR A 639 8.21 8.71 -39.28
CA TYR A 639 6.83 8.53 -39.73
C TYR A 639 6.05 7.54 -38.85
N ALA A 640 6.70 6.49 -38.34
CA ALA A 640 6.07 5.57 -37.38
C ALA A 640 5.74 6.27 -36.04
N ALA A 641 6.70 7.04 -35.49
CA ALA A 641 6.48 7.83 -34.28
C ALA A 641 5.41 8.91 -34.45
N ALA A 642 5.40 9.61 -35.60
CA ALA A 642 4.42 10.64 -35.95
C ALA A 642 3.01 10.07 -35.99
N ARG A 643 2.76 8.97 -36.74
CA ARG A 643 1.43 8.33 -36.76
C ARG A 643 0.94 7.94 -35.36
N LEU A 644 1.81 7.38 -34.52
CA LEU A 644 1.44 6.96 -33.17
C LEU A 644 1.15 8.16 -32.26
N PHE A 645 1.92 9.24 -32.43
CA PHE A 645 1.71 10.51 -31.74
C PHE A 645 0.41 11.20 -32.18
N ASP A 646 0.11 11.21 -33.48
CA ASP A 646 -1.13 11.75 -34.04
C ASP A 646 -2.35 10.94 -33.57
N ALA A 647 -2.27 9.60 -33.56
CA ALA A 647 -3.33 8.74 -33.03
C ALA A 647 -3.63 9.01 -31.54
N LEU A 648 -2.58 9.29 -30.74
CA LEU A 648 -2.69 9.71 -29.34
C LEU A 648 -3.25 11.13 -29.15
N ASN A 649 -3.24 11.97 -30.19
CA ASN A 649 -3.79 13.33 -30.17
C ASN A 649 -5.24 13.39 -30.71
N GLY A 650 -5.65 12.41 -31.52
CA GLY A 650 -7.01 12.24 -32.07
C GLY A 650 -7.84 11.20 -31.31
N ASP A 651 -8.67 10.45 -32.02
CA ASP A 651 -9.76 9.63 -31.46
C ASP A 651 -9.36 8.51 -30.48
N THR A 652 -8.06 8.19 -30.37
CA THR A 652 -7.55 7.12 -29.49
C THR A 652 -6.75 7.62 -28.28
N GLY A 653 -6.68 8.94 -28.06
CA GLY A 653 -6.01 9.49 -26.88
C GLY A 653 -6.27 10.97 -26.62
N GLY A 654 -6.12 11.36 -25.36
CA GLY A 654 -6.23 12.75 -24.91
C GLY A 654 -4.88 13.45 -24.81
N GLN A 655 -3.91 13.18 -25.69
CA GLN A 655 -2.51 13.52 -25.39
C GLN A 655 -2.17 15.02 -25.46
N ILE A 656 -2.91 15.80 -26.26
CA ILE A 656 -2.86 17.28 -26.22
C ILE A 656 -4.03 17.87 -25.44
N THR A 657 -5.25 17.43 -25.74
CA THR A 657 -6.48 18.05 -25.22
C THR A 657 -6.79 17.67 -23.76
N LYS A 658 -6.20 16.57 -23.26
CA LYS A 658 -6.39 15.97 -21.92
C LYS A 658 -7.85 15.77 -21.51
N LEU A 659 -8.72 15.62 -22.51
CA LEU A 659 -10.13 15.29 -22.33
C LEU A 659 -10.33 13.84 -21.90
N THR A 660 -11.47 13.58 -21.27
CA THR A 660 -12.08 12.25 -21.22
C THR A 660 -12.80 11.94 -22.53
N LYS A 661 -13.07 10.66 -22.82
CA LYS A 661 -13.74 10.25 -24.06
C LYS A 661 -15.14 10.88 -24.15
N ARG A 662 -15.85 10.92 -23.00
CA ARG A 662 -17.15 11.58 -22.84
C ARG A 662 -17.12 13.11 -23.06
N GLU A 663 -16.01 13.78 -22.76
CA GLU A 663 -15.83 15.21 -23.06
C GLU A 663 -15.58 15.45 -24.56
N ALA A 664 -14.77 14.60 -25.21
CA ALA A 664 -14.55 14.64 -26.65
C ALA A 664 -15.83 14.35 -27.44
N SER A 665 -16.61 13.34 -27.05
CA SER A 665 -17.92 13.06 -27.66
C SER A 665 -18.92 14.20 -27.48
N LEU A 666 -18.86 14.96 -26.37
CA LEU A 666 -19.69 16.15 -26.19
C LEU A 666 -19.26 17.28 -27.13
N ILE A 667 -17.96 17.44 -27.38
CA ILE A 667 -17.45 18.37 -28.40
C ILE A 667 -17.90 17.94 -29.80
N ALA A 668 -17.78 16.67 -30.17
CA ALA A 668 -18.27 16.18 -31.47
C ALA A 668 -19.78 16.47 -31.65
N ALA A 669 -20.58 16.32 -30.60
CA ALA A 669 -22.00 16.70 -30.60
C ALA A 669 -22.21 18.21 -30.76
N ILE A 670 -21.39 19.05 -30.10
CA ILE A 670 -21.38 20.52 -30.28
C ILE A 670 -21.07 20.88 -31.74
N GLN A 671 -20.05 20.28 -32.36
CA GLN A 671 -19.70 20.54 -33.75
C GLN A 671 -20.80 20.09 -34.72
N SER A 672 -21.44 18.95 -34.43
CA SER A 672 -22.56 18.44 -35.25
C SER A 672 -23.81 19.33 -35.26
N LEU A 673 -23.99 20.18 -34.23
CA LEU A 673 -25.06 21.17 -34.19
C LEU A 673 -24.83 22.33 -35.16
N GLN A 674 -23.57 22.65 -35.49
CA GLN A 674 -23.17 23.82 -36.28
C GLN A 674 -23.72 25.16 -35.74
N LEU A 675 -23.98 25.24 -34.44
CA LEU A 675 -24.47 26.44 -33.75
C LEU A 675 -23.32 27.18 -33.06
N THR A 676 -23.27 28.50 -33.21
CA THR A 676 -22.37 29.38 -32.43
C THR A 676 -22.86 29.60 -31.00
N GLU A 677 -24.17 29.54 -30.77
CA GLU A 677 -24.81 29.63 -29.45
C GLU A 677 -25.73 28.43 -29.20
N MET A 678 -25.64 27.83 -28.02
CA MET A 678 -26.33 26.59 -27.68
C MET A 678 -26.71 26.52 -26.20
N THR A 679 -27.79 25.80 -25.88
CA THR A 679 -28.22 25.59 -24.49
C THR A 679 -28.07 24.11 -24.09
N ILE A 680 -28.04 23.81 -22.78
CA ILE A 680 -28.01 22.40 -22.32
C ILE A 680 -29.18 21.59 -22.93
N PRO A 681 -30.44 22.08 -22.98
CA PRO A 681 -31.52 21.44 -23.72
C PRO A 681 -31.22 21.10 -25.19
N ASP A 682 -30.38 21.86 -25.91
CA ASP A 682 -30.03 21.56 -27.30
C ASP A 682 -28.99 20.45 -27.38
N LEU A 683 -27.98 20.51 -26.52
CA LEU A 683 -27.01 19.42 -26.34
C LEU A 683 -27.70 18.12 -25.92
N GLN A 684 -28.76 18.18 -25.11
CA GLN A 684 -29.56 17.02 -24.74
C GLN A 684 -30.33 16.41 -25.93
N LYS A 685 -30.79 17.21 -26.90
CA LYS A 685 -31.49 16.70 -28.10
C LYS A 685 -30.57 15.86 -28.97
N VAL A 686 -29.31 16.28 -29.13
CA VAL A 686 -28.33 15.63 -30.00
C VAL A 686 -27.61 14.47 -29.32
N THR A 687 -27.19 14.63 -28.07
CA THR A 687 -26.50 13.54 -27.32
C THR A 687 -27.47 12.49 -26.76
N GLY A 688 -28.74 12.83 -26.56
CA GLY A 688 -29.68 12.04 -25.76
C GLY A 688 -29.36 12.00 -24.26
N TRP A 689 -28.34 12.71 -23.79
CA TRP A 689 -27.83 12.57 -22.43
C TRP A 689 -28.66 13.34 -21.38
N PRO A 690 -28.63 12.95 -20.10
CA PRO A 690 -29.24 13.72 -19.03
C PRO A 690 -28.61 15.11 -18.86
N SER A 691 -29.45 16.12 -18.63
CA SER A 691 -29.05 17.51 -18.33
C SER A 691 -27.95 17.60 -17.26
N SER A 692 -28.08 16.78 -16.22
CA SER A 692 -27.14 16.69 -15.09
C SER A 692 -25.82 15.99 -15.41
N SER A 693 -25.71 15.26 -16.53
CA SER A 693 -24.45 14.73 -17.06
C SER A 693 -23.74 15.80 -17.89
N ILE A 694 -24.46 16.43 -18.84
CA ILE A 694 -23.92 17.50 -19.69
C ILE A 694 -23.43 18.67 -18.84
N HIS A 695 -24.19 19.09 -17.82
CA HIS A 695 -23.78 20.16 -16.91
C HIS A 695 -22.45 19.85 -16.19
N LYS A 696 -22.20 18.58 -15.82
CA LYS A 696 -20.95 18.15 -15.16
C LYS A 696 -19.76 18.12 -16.11
N LEU A 697 -19.97 17.68 -17.35
CA LEU A 697 -18.92 17.70 -18.37
C LEU A 697 -18.54 19.13 -18.74
N LEU A 698 -19.51 20.06 -18.78
CA LEU A 698 -19.25 21.48 -19.07
C LEU A 698 -18.60 22.23 -17.89
N ASN A 699 -19.12 22.10 -16.67
CA ASN A 699 -18.74 22.93 -15.52
C ASN A 699 -17.84 22.20 -14.49
N GLY A 700 -17.42 20.97 -14.76
CA GLY A 700 -16.75 20.10 -13.79
C GLY A 700 -17.69 19.57 -12.70
N TYR A 701 -17.13 18.78 -11.76
CA TYR A 701 -17.85 18.29 -10.59
C TYR A 701 -16.94 17.88 -9.43
N GLN A 702 -17.52 17.66 -8.25
CA GLN A 702 -16.82 17.05 -7.10
C GLN A 702 -17.43 15.68 -6.78
N SER A 703 -16.59 14.68 -6.52
CA SER A 703 -17.02 13.32 -6.18
C SER A 703 -16.02 12.64 -5.25
N ARG A 704 -16.51 12.01 -4.17
CA ARG A 704 -15.74 11.26 -3.15
C ARG A 704 -14.54 12.01 -2.50
N GLY A 705 -14.45 13.32 -2.67
CA GLY A 705 -13.36 14.16 -2.15
C GLY A 705 -12.42 14.70 -3.24
N SER A 706 -12.46 14.15 -4.45
CA SER A 706 -11.73 14.66 -5.61
C SER A 706 -12.56 15.69 -6.37
N GLN A 707 -11.90 16.68 -6.95
CA GLN A 707 -12.46 17.67 -7.86
C GLN A 707 -12.07 17.31 -9.30
N TYR A 708 -13.00 17.44 -10.22
CA TYR A 708 -12.90 17.05 -11.62
C TYR A 708 -13.15 18.29 -12.47
N SER A 709 -12.14 18.73 -13.23
CA SER A 709 -12.22 19.84 -14.20
C SER A 709 -13.13 19.48 -15.38
N GLY A 710 -13.71 20.48 -16.04
CA GLY A 710 -14.65 20.30 -17.15
C GLY A 710 -14.27 21.09 -18.41
N LEU A 711 -15.09 20.98 -19.47
CA LEU A 711 -14.81 21.60 -20.77
C LEU A 711 -14.60 23.11 -20.73
N LEU A 712 -15.32 23.86 -19.89
CA LEU A 712 -15.11 25.32 -19.72
C LEU A 712 -13.73 25.69 -19.13
N GLU A 713 -13.00 24.72 -18.58
CA GLU A 713 -11.66 24.88 -18.00
C GLU A 713 -10.57 24.30 -18.93
N LYS A 714 -10.92 23.31 -19.76
CA LYS A 714 -9.99 22.55 -20.63
C LYS A 714 -9.96 23.02 -22.08
N CYS A 715 -11.08 23.48 -22.62
CA CYS A 715 -11.25 23.76 -24.06
C CYS A 715 -11.40 25.27 -24.29
N PRO A 716 -10.47 25.94 -24.99
CA PRO A 716 -10.53 27.39 -25.21
C PRO A 716 -11.65 27.83 -26.17
N ALA A 717 -12.19 26.88 -26.95
CA ALA A 717 -13.23 27.12 -27.94
C ALA A 717 -14.66 27.19 -27.36
N ILE A 718 -14.84 26.90 -26.06
CA ILE A 718 -16.16 26.94 -25.41
C ILE A 718 -16.19 27.93 -24.24
N SER A 719 -17.14 28.86 -24.29
CA SER A 719 -17.40 29.83 -23.22
C SER A 719 -18.90 29.87 -22.88
N PHE A 720 -19.33 30.73 -21.96
CA PHE A 720 -20.75 30.92 -21.65
C PHE A 720 -21.09 32.35 -21.23
N HIS A 721 -22.33 32.75 -21.43
CA HIS A 721 -22.93 33.97 -20.87
C HIS A 721 -24.31 33.67 -20.23
N GLU A 722 -24.83 34.55 -19.38
CA GLU A 722 -26.20 34.44 -18.85
C GLU A 722 -27.20 35.21 -19.71
N GLN A 723 -28.21 34.52 -20.23
CA GLN A 723 -29.33 35.12 -20.96
C GLN A 723 -30.63 34.97 -20.15
N SER A 724 -31.46 36.02 -20.11
CA SER A 724 -32.72 36.01 -19.36
C SER A 724 -33.90 35.70 -20.29
N VAL A 725 -34.30 34.44 -20.35
CA VAL A 725 -35.45 34.01 -21.16
C VAL A 725 -36.73 34.18 -20.36
N THR A 726 -37.74 34.79 -21.00
CA THR A 726 -39.09 34.90 -20.43
C THR A 726 -39.97 33.84 -21.06
N SER A 727 -40.37 32.84 -20.28
CA SER A 727 -41.33 31.82 -20.71
C SER A 727 -42.62 31.98 -19.91
N GLY A 728 -43.77 31.85 -20.58
CA GLY A 728 -45.07 31.94 -19.92
C GLY A 728 -46.17 31.30 -20.76
N GLU A 729 -46.79 30.28 -20.19
CA GLU A 729 -48.15 29.87 -20.57
C GLU A 729 -49.13 30.49 -19.56
N ASN A 730 -50.39 30.70 -19.96
CA ASN A 730 -51.46 31.19 -19.09
C ASN A 730 -51.17 32.54 -18.36
N GLY A 731 -50.44 33.44 -19.02
CA GLY A 731 -50.31 34.85 -18.60
C GLY A 731 -49.35 35.13 -17.44
N GLN A 732 -48.65 34.13 -16.91
CA GLN A 732 -47.59 34.33 -15.92
C GLN A 732 -46.22 34.38 -16.60
N MET A 733 -45.61 35.56 -16.68
CA MET A 733 -44.28 35.76 -17.24
C MET A 733 -43.21 35.32 -16.23
N VAL A 734 -42.66 34.13 -16.39
CA VAL A 734 -41.55 33.64 -15.55
C VAL A 734 -40.23 33.93 -16.24
N GLN A 735 -39.52 34.95 -15.77
CA GLN A 735 -38.13 35.20 -16.16
C GLN A 735 -37.24 34.11 -15.55
N ARG A 736 -36.58 33.33 -16.40
CA ARG A 736 -35.54 32.37 -16.01
C ARG A 736 -34.22 32.79 -16.65
N ARG A 737 -33.20 33.01 -15.81
CA ARG A 737 -31.82 33.08 -16.31
C ARG A 737 -31.39 31.68 -16.72
N MET A 738 -30.76 31.57 -17.88
CA MET A 738 -30.11 30.35 -18.33
C MET A 738 -28.70 30.68 -18.85
N LYS A 739 -27.78 29.72 -18.70
CA LYS A 739 -26.49 29.79 -19.38
C LYS A 739 -26.68 29.43 -20.85
N VAL A 740 -26.26 30.33 -21.73
CA VAL A 740 -26.03 30.06 -23.15
C VAL A 740 -24.54 29.82 -23.31
N PHE A 741 -24.17 28.71 -23.93
CA PHE A 741 -22.79 28.34 -24.22
C PHE A 741 -22.46 28.80 -25.63
N VAL A 742 -21.25 29.33 -25.82
CA VAL A 742 -20.77 29.86 -27.10
C VAL A 742 -19.66 28.96 -27.61
N TRP A 743 -19.71 28.59 -28.90
CA TRP A 743 -18.72 27.76 -29.58
C TRP A 743 -17.97 28.57 -30.65
N ASP A 744 -16.64 28.52 -30.61
CA ASP A 744 -15.77 29.07 -31.65
C ASP A 744 -15.05 27.92 -32.37
N GLN A 745 -15.56 27.58 -33.56
CA GLN A 745 -15.01 26.52 -34.40
C GLN A 745 -13.57 26.82 -34.86
N TYR A 746 -13.20 28.09 -35.07
CA TYR A 746 -11.86 28.46 -35.52
C TYR A 746 -10.83 28.32 -34.39
N LEU A 747 -11.19 28.72 -33.16
CA LEU A 747 -10.37 28.45 -31.98
C LEU A 747 -10.25 26.94 -31.70
N TYR A 748 -11.28 26.15 -31.99
CA TYR A 748 -11.20 24.69 -31.86
C TYR A 748 -10.25 24.06 -32.89
N ASP A 749 -10.41 24.40 -34.17
CA ASP A 749 -9.60 23.83 -35.24
C ASP A 749 -8.12 24.21 -35.07
N ALA A 750 -7.83 25.45 -34.66
CA ALA A 750 -6.49 25.90 -34.28
C ALA A 750 -5.93 25.19 -33.02
N TRP A 751 -6.80 24.77 -32.10
CA TRP A 751 -6.40 24.01 -30.89
C TRP A 751 -6.13 22.53 -31.19
N VAL A 752 -6.86 21.91 -32.12
CA VAL A 752 -6.69 20.48 -32.47
C VAL A 752 -5.60 20.25 -33.52
N SER A 753 -5.54 21.08 -34.59
CA SER A 753 -4.46 20.99 -35.60
C SER A 753 -3.06 21.18 -35.00
N SER A 754 -2.98 21.85 -33.85
CA SER A 754 -1.77 22.12 -33.06
C SER A 754 -0.85 20.91 -32.80
N GLY A 755 -1.37 19.69 -32.90
CA GLY A 755 -0.64 18.45 -32.61
C GLY A 755 0.17 17.84 -33.75
N ALA A 756 -0.14 18.16 -35.01
CA ALA A 756 0.50 17.50 -36.14
C ALA A 756 1.99 17.87 -36.27
N VAL A 757 2.80 16.90 -36.73
CA VAL A 757 4.26 17.04 -36.85
C VAL A 757 4.73 16.64 -38.24
N SER A 758 5.60 17.44 -38.85
CA SER A 758 6.18 17.18 -40.17
C SER A 758 7.71 17.34 -40.15
N LEU A 759 8.37 16.84 -41.19
CA LEU A 759 9.73 17.24 -41.52
C LEU A 759 9.69 18.42 -42.49
N ARG A 760 10.62 19.36 -42.35
CA ARG A 760 10.87 20.41 -43.34
C ARG A 760 11.23 19.77 -44.68
N SER A 761 10.48 20.10 -45.73
CA SER A 761 10.76 19.62 -47.09
C SER A 761 12.04 20.25 -47.62
N GLY A 762 13.11 19.45 -47.72
CA GLY A 762 14.39 19.83 -48.32
C GLY A 762 14.31 20.01 -49.83
N THR A 763 13.63 21.06 -50.29
CA THR A 763 13.67 21.54 -51.67
C THR A 763 14.47 22.85 -51.72
N ASP A 764 15.65 22.79 -52.32
CA ASP A 764 16.48 23.96 -52.59
C ASP A 764 15.85 24.81 -53.70
N ASP A 765 15.25 25.94 -53.34
CA ASP A 765 14.85 26.97 -54.31
C ASP A 765 15.23 28.37 -53.82
N SER A 766 16.49 28.49 -53.42
CA SER A 766 17.10 29.72 -52.89
C SER A 766 17.39 30.79 -53.96
N LYS A 767 16.45 31.06 -54.90
CA LYS A 767 16.39 32.29 -55.75
C LYS A 767 15.05 32.49 -56.48
N ARG A 768 14.27 33.49 -56.05
CA ARG A 768 13.94 34.68 -56.86
C ARG A 768 13.34 35.80 -56.00
N ASN A 769 13.48 37.04 -56.49
CA ASN A 769 13.21 38.28 -55.75
C ASN A 769 11.87 38.92 -56.12
N SER A 770 11.53 39.90 -55.28
CA SER A 770 10.77 41.14 -55.57
C SER A 770 9.29 41.05 -55.94
N ASP A 771 8.49 41.57 -55.00
CA ASP A 771 7.56 42.69 -55.18
C ASP A 771 6.48 42.61 -56.28
N SER A 772 5.23 42.42 -55.85
CA SER A 772 4.20 43.43 -56.12
C SER A 772 3.02 43.38 -55.15
N ASP A 773 2.54 44.57 -54.83
CA ASP A 773 1.33 44.99 -54.11
C ASP A 773 0.04 44.18 -54.38
N GLY A 774 -0.95 44.29 -53.48
CA GLY A 774 -2.09 43.36 -53.41
C GLY A 774 -3.39 43.80 -54.09
N THR A 775 -4.35 42.85 -54.14
CA THR A 775 -5.80 43.14 -54.13
C THR A 775 -6.62 41.93 -53.66
N GLU A 776 -7.54 42.15 -52.73
CA GLU A 776 -8.85 41.47 -52.70
C GLU A 776 -9.73 42.02 -53.87
N PRO A 777 -10.79 41.34 -54.38
CA PRO A 777 -11.81 40.67 -53.55
C PRO A 777 -12.62 39.48 -54.15
N ASP A 778 -13.59 39.04 -53.33
CA ASP A 778 -14.99 38.71 -53.66
C ASP A 778 -15.47 37.26 -53.96
N SER A 779 -16.25 36.74 -52.99
CA SER A 779 -17.55 36.03 -53.12
C SER A 779 -17.79 34.91 -54.14
N GLY A 780 -17.56 33.67 -53.68
CA GLY A 780 -18.64 32.66 -53.60
C GLY A 780 -19.01 31.84 -54.87
N PRO A 781 -20.06 31.00 -54.78
CA PRO A 781 -19.84 29.64 -54.27
C PRO A 781 -20.31 28.52 -55.22
N GLY A 782 -19.71 27.32 -55.07
CA GLY A 782 -20.12 26.10 -55.78
C GLY A 782 -19.90 24.84 -54.94
N TYR A 783 -20.87 23.93 -54.95
CA TYR A 783 -20.82 22.63 -54.27
C TYR A 783 -20.15 21.57 -55.17
N ASP A 784 -19.38 20.64 -54.59
CA ASP A 784 -19.82 19.23 -54.48
C ASP A 784 -18.85 18.34 -53.67
N LYS A 785 -19.37 17.23 -53.14
CA LYS A 785 -18.56 16.15 -52.52
C LYS A 785 -17.85 15.30 -53.58
N PRO A 786 -16.85 14.51 -53.17
CA PRO A 786 -16.98 13.07 -53.41
C PRO A 786 -16.70 12.20 -52.18
N GLU A 787 -17.28 10.99 -52.19
CA GLU A 787 -17.03 9.93 -51.21
C GLU A 787 -15.95 8.95 -51.72
N GLU A 788 -15.57 7.99 -50.87
CA GLU A 788 -14.45 7.07 -51.08
C GLU A 788 -14.53 6.21 -52.35
N LYS A 789 -13.37 5.72 -52.81
CA LYS A 789 -13.29 4.37 -53.39
C LYS A 789 -11.92 3.72 -53.29
N ILE A 790 -11.87 2.63 -52.53
CA ILE A 790 -10.77 1.67 -52.54
C ILE A 790 -10.80 0.87 -53.85
N SER A 791 -9.64 0.64 -54.47
CA SER A 791 -9.45 -0.54 -55.32
C SER A 791 -7.99 -0.98 -55.33
N CYS A 792 -7.78 -2.30 -55.23
CA CYS A 792 -6.49 -2.95 -55.45
C CYS A 792 -6.54 -3.66 -56.81
N LEU A 793 -5.40 -3.78 -57.52
CA LEU A 793 -4.85 -5.07 -58.02
C LEU A 793 -3.67 -4.90 -59.01
N SER A 794 -2.60 -5.69 -58.78
CA SER A 794 -1.66 -6.35 -59.72
C SER A 794 -1.43 -5.87 -61.17
N GLY A 795 -0.16 -5.88 -61.63
CA GLY A 795 0.10 -6.12 -63.08
C GLY A 795 1.49 -5.88 -63.72
N LEU A 796 2.52 -6.67 -63.36
CA LEU A 796 3.62 -7.19 -64.22
C LEU A 796 4.59 -6.26 -65.03
N ASP A 797 5.79 -6.83 -65.28
CA ASP A 797 6.86 -6.54 -66.28
C ASP A 797 7.46 -5.10 -66.38
N GLY A 798 8.77 -4.87 -66.63
CA GLY A 798 9.98 -5.72 -66.81
C GLY A 798 11.18 -4.83 -67.25
N GLY A 799 12.47 -5.23 -67.25
CA GLY A 799 13.07 -6.52 -66.88
C GLY A 799 14.62 -6.63 -67.00
N GLY A 800 15.39 -5.54 -67.13
CA GLY A 800 16.88 -5.54 -67.25
C GLY A 800 17.47 -4.15 -67.55
N LYS A 801 18.78 -3.92 -67.72
CA LYS A 801 19.97 -4.80 -67.57
C LYS A 801 21.30 -3.98 -67.57
N ASP A 802 22.37 -4.58 -67.05
CA ASP A 802 23.82 -4.35 -67.32
C ASP A 802 24.53 -2.98 -67.09
N SER A 803 25.59 -3.05 -66.27
CA SER A 803 26.94 -2.43 -66.44
C SER A 803 27.16 -0.90 -66.28
N LEU A 804 28.40 -0.37 -66.15
CA LEU A 804 29.63 -0.68 -65.37
C LEU A 804 30.68 0.42 -65.75
N LEU A 805 31.77 0.61 -64.96
CA LEU A 805 32.95 1.48 -65.27
C LEU A 805 32.68 3.02 -65.27
N THR A 806 33.63 3.96 -65.09
CA THR A 806 35.00 4.05 -64.49
C THR A 806 35.39 5.54 -64.29
N GLY A 807 36.39 5.84 -63.44
CA GLY A 807 37.06 7.14 -63.31
C GLY A 807 37.35 7.44 -61.82
N GLU A 808 38.59 7.44 -61.32
CA GLU A 808 39.68 8.43 -61.51
C GLU A 808 39.36 9.82 -60.90
N GLY A 809 40.20 10.42 -60.04
CA GLY A 809 41.41 9.88 -59.39
C GLY A 809 42.31 10.94 -58.71
N SER A 810 42.95 10.52 -57.61
CA SER A 810 44.24 10.98 -57.05
C SER A 810 44.42 12.37 -56.38
N ASN A 811 45.50 12.44 -55.56
CA ASN A 811 46.21 13.61 -55.00
C ASN A 811 45.50 14.47 -53.90
N GLU A 812 46.19 15.06 -52.92
CA GLU A 812 47.44 14.70 -52.19
C GLU A 812 47.61 15.59 -50.93
N VAL A 813 47.87 14.96 -49.78
CA VAL A 813 48.93 15.25 -48.77
C VAL A 813 49.31 16.70 -48.38
N CYS A 814 49.16 16.99 -47.06
CA CYS A 814 50.09 17.66 -46.12
C CYS A 814 49.39 17.65 -44.72
N GLU A 815 49.92 17.17 -43.59
CA GLU A 815 51.17 17.49 -42.85
C GLU A 815 51.25 18.95 -42.33
N ALA A 816 51.63 19.27 -41.08
CA ALA A 816 52.16 18.47 -39.95
C ALA A 816 51.70 19.04 -38.56
N VAL A 817 51.42 18.23 -37.53
CA VAL A 817 52.28 17.81 -36.39
C VAL A 817 52.76 18.91 -35.40
N ALA A 818 52.29 18.83 -34.14
CA ALA A 818 53.00 19.14 -32.86
C ALA A 818 52.02 18.88 -31.67
N GLU A 819 52.07 17.74 -30.96
CA GLU A 819 52.92 17.46 -29.78
C GLU A 819 52.92 18.54 -28.66
N LYS A 820 52.27 18.27 -27.50
CA LYS A 820 52.97 17.77 -26.28
C LYS A 820 52.06 17.35 -25.11
N GLU A 821 52.68 16.67 -24.14
CA GLU A 821 52.12 15.98 -22.96
C GLU A 821 51.89 16.92 -21.75
N GLY A 822 51.16 16.49 -20.70
CA GLY A 822 51.15 17.29 -19.45
C GLY A 822 50.16 16.98 -18.30
N GLN A 823 50.16 15.74 -17.76
CA GLN A 823 49.86 15.38 -16.35
C GLN A 823 48.96 16.26 -15.41
N SER A 824 47.91 15.61 -14.86
CA SER A 824 47.67 15.40 -13.40
C SER A 824 46.96 16.45 -12.49
N CYS A 825 45.89 15.95 -11.84
CA CYS A 825 45.41 16.22 -10.47
C CYS A 825 44.77 17.56 -10.00
N ARG A 826 43.53 17.41 -9.48
CA ARG A 826 42.95 17.96 -8.22
C ARG A 826 43.42 19.35 -7.72
N SER A 827 42.47 20.30 -7.62
CA SER A 827 42.00 20.86 -6.33
C SER A 827 40.71 21.69 -6.50
N GLU A 828 40.20 22.23 -5.39
CA GLU A 828 38.92 22.97 -5.30
C GLU A 828 39.08 24.50 -5.42
N ALA A 829 37.94 25.22 -5.29
CA ALA A 829 37.79 26.61 -4.86
C ALA A 829 38.15 27.79 -5.81
N ALA A 830 37.10 28.25 -6.49
CA ALA A 830 36.73 29.63 -6.83
C ALA A 830 37.61 30.85 -6.44
N ALA A 831 37.75 31.80 -7.37
CA ALA A 831 37.71 33.25 -7.09
C ALA A 831 37.25 34.08 -8.31
N SER A 832 36.39 35.08 -8.09
CA SER A 832 35.72 35.90 -9.12
C SER A 832 36.47 37.18 -9.51
N ILE A 833 36.30 37.67 -10.75
CA ILE A 833 36.62 39.03 -11.27
C ILE A 833 35.99 39.13 -12.69
N LYS A 834 35.34 40.20 -13.18
CA LYS A 834 34.82 41.49 -12.66
C LYS A 834 33.63 41.91 -13.59
N ILE A 835 32.69 42.72 -13.10
CA ILE A 835 31.64 43.36 -13.92
C ILE A 835 31.67 44.90 -13.71
N PRO A 836 31.65 45.74 -14.77
CA PRO A 836 31.42 47.19 -14.66
C PRO A 836 29.94 47.53 -14.42
N LYS A 837 29.67 48.61 -13.67
CA LYS A 837 28.33 48.97 -13.19
C LYS A 837 27.51 49.75 -14.22
N ASN A 838 26.19 49.64 -14.13
CA ASN A 838 25.36 50.83 -13.87
C ASN A 838 24.04 50.46 -13.17
N CYS A 839 23.73 51.16 -12.08
CA CYS A 839 22.48 51.10 -11.30
C CYS A 839 22.47 52.31 -10.35
N PRO A 840 21.32 53.01 -10.25
CA PRO A 840 20.66 53.28 -8.96
C PRO A 840 19.16 52.90 -9.04
N ASP A 841 18.35 52.75 -7.98
CA ASP A 841 18.47 52.74 -6.51
C ASP A 841 17.09 52.25 -5.98
N ASN A 842 16.82 51.76 -4.75
CA ASN A 842 17.55 51.25 -3.57
C ASN A 842 16.62 50.17 -2.96
N LEU A 843 17.02 48.95 -2.56
CA LEU A 843 17.95 48.52 -1.49
C LEU A 843 17.49 48.76 -0.03
N SER A 844 16.94 47.70 0.58
CA SER A 844 17.30 47.20 1.93
C SER A 844 16.81 45.74 2.02
N CYS A 845 17.58 44.68 2.32
CA CYS A 845 18.60 44.43 3.36
C CYS A 845 17.97 44.34 4.77
N THR A 846 18.30 43.39 5.66
CA THR A 846 19.49 42.49 5.76
C THR A 846 19.13 41.07 6.26
N ASN A 847 20.06 40.12 6.09
CA ASN A 847 20.13 38.90 6.92
C ASN A 847 20.87 39.18 8.23
N ILE A 848 20.46 38.55 9.34
CA ILE A 848 21.28 38.38 10.55
C ILE A 848 21.13 36.94 11.05
N LEU A 849 22.27 36.27 11.33
CA LEU A 849 22.34 35.02 12.09
C LEU A 849 22.56 35.33 13.56
N ARG A 850 21.83 34.68 14.47
CA ARG A 850 22.32 34.43 15.84
C ARG A 850 21.59 33.28 16.55
N ASP A 851 22.34 32.64 17.44
CA ASP A 851 21.99 31.46 18.24
C ASP A 851 21.04 31.74 19.43
N LEU A 852 20.81 30.68 20.22
CA LEU A 852 20.19 30.62 21.56
C LEU A 852 18.64 30.62 21.60
N SER A 853 17.95 30.02 22.58
CA SER A 853 18.09 28.74 23.34
C SER A 853 17.05 28.76 24.48
N GLU A 854 16.25 27.68 24.67
CA GLU A 854 15.37 27.47 25.85
C GLU A 854 14.27 28.58 26.00
N CYS A 855 13.16 28.49 26.75
CA CYS A 855 12.56 27.61 27.77
C CYS A 855 11.14 27.15 27.27
N GLU A 856 10.39 26.18 27.82
CA GLU A 856 9.83 26.02 29.18
C GLU A 856 9.03 27.25 29.70
N ALA A 857 7.84 27.13 30.32
CA ALA A 857 6.93 26.00 30.57
C ALA A 857 5.49 26.47 30.97
N GLU A 858 4.58 25.51 31.22
CA GLU A 858 3.35 25.63 32.04
C GLU A 858 2.19 26.56 31.57
N GLY A 859 0.94 26.44 32.06
CA GLY A 859 0.43 25.56 33.11
C GLY A 859 -1.10 25.31 33.06
N GLU A 860 -1.57 24.37 33.89
CA GLU A 860 -2.95 23.86 33.97
C GLU A 860 -3.93 24.77 34.73
N LEU A 861 -5.25 24.48 34.68
CA LEU A 861 -5.99 23.97 35.86
C LEU A 861 -7.44 23.51 35.56
N THR A 862 -8.07 22.84 36.54
CA THR A 862 -9.36 22.11 36.46
C THR A 862 -10.24 22.37 37.70
N ARG A 863 -11.51 21.86 37.71
CA ARG A 863 -12.41 21.46 38.85
C ARG A 863 -13.91 21.78 38.56
N LYS A 864 -14.96 21.13 39.09
CA LYS A 864 -15.18 19.86 39.86
C LYS A 864 -16.71 19.52 39.95
N GLU A 865 -17.07 18.23 40.07
CA GLU A 865 -18.16 17.59 40.91
C GLU A 865 -19.64 18.09 40.77
N GLU A 866 -20.74 17.46 41.25
CA GLU A 866 -21.16 16.12 41.79
C GLU A 866 -22.71 15.96 41.55
N PHE A 867 -23.55 15.00 42.00
CA PHE A 867 -23.55 13.89 43.01
C PHE A 867 -24.48 12.71 42.53
N ILE A 868 -24.83 11.71 43.37
CA ILE A 868 -25.62 10.48 43.03
C ILE A 868 -26.62 10.09 44.15
N PRO A 869 -27.85 9.60 43.82
CA PRO A 869 -28.53 8.56 44.65
C PRO A 869 -29.44 7.51 43.91
N GLU A 870 -29.67 6.39 44.61
CA GLU A 870 -30.81 5.42 44.74
C GLU A 870 -32.10 5.48 43.87
N ASP A 871 -32.98 4.45 43.73
CA ASP A 871 -33.01 2.94 43.77
C ASP A 871 -34.48 2.48 43.37
N GLU A 872 -35.16 1.31 43.55
CA GLU A 872 -35.00 -0.03 44.18
C GLU A 872 -36.10 -1.03 43.62
N ARG A 873 -36.08 -2.32 44.01
CA ARG A 873 -37.14 -3.39 43.96
C ARG A 873 -37.47 -4.18 42.66
N PHE A 874 -37.77 -5.51 42.69
CA PHE A 874 -37.42 -6.66 43.60
C PHE A 874 -38.01 -8.00 43.05
N ARG A 875 -37.33 -9.15 43.27
CA ARG A 875 -37.90 -10.55 43.40
C ARG A 875 -38.66 -11.23 42.24
N ASP A 876 -38.84 -12.58 42.19
CA ASP A 876 -38.07 -13.76 42.68
C ASP A 876 -38.65 -15.08 42.04
N TYR A 877 -37.94 -16.21 42.24
CA TYR A 877 -38.42 -17.61 42.25
C TYR A 877 -38.60 -18.45 40.96
N GLU A 878 -38.17 -19.72 41.06
CA GLU A 878 -38.36 -20.87 40.15
C GLU A 878 -39.55 -21.76 40.63
N PRO A 879 -39.74 -23.07 40.29
CA PRO A 879 -39.12 -23.93 39.24
C PRO A 879 -40.06 -24.89 38.44
N GLY A 880 -39.58 -25.28 37.25
CA GLY A 880 -39.43 -26.70 36.85
C GLY A 880 -40.60 -27.55 36.30
N VAL A 881 -40.25 -28.43 35.36
CA VAL A 881 -40.74 -29.80 35.01
C VAL A 881 -40.57 -30.04 33.49
N ALA A 882 -40.40 -31.30 33.06
CA ALA A 882 -40.03 -31.69 31.68
C ALA A 882 -40.91 -32.84 31.13
N GLU A 883 -40.58 -33.35 29.94
CA GLU A 883 -41.19 -34.48 29.20
C GLU A 883 -42.56 -34.15 28.53
N GLN A 884 -43.00 -34.76 27.40
CA GLN A 884 -42.51 -35.96 26.68
C GLN A 884 -42.83 -35.92 25.15
N GLU A 885 -42.24 -36.87 24.42
CA GLU A 885 -42.52 -37.51 23.10
C GLU A 885 -43.94 -37.43 22.45
N LEU A 886 -44.22 -37.71 21.16
CA LEU A 886 -43.46 -38.05 19.91
C LEU A 886 -44.48 -38.19 18.73
N GLU A 887 -44.16 -37.77 17.48
CA GLU A 887 -44.44 -38.52 16.23
C GLU A 887 -43.89 -37.83 14.94
N ASN A 888 -43.80 -38.59 13.83
CA ASN A 888 -42.97 -38.27 12.65
C ASN A 888 -43.70 -38.45 11.30
N ARG A 889 -43.49 -37.53 10.34
CA ARG A 889 -43.33 -37.83 8.89
C ARG A 889 -42.98 -36.59 8.02
N THR A 890 -41.77 -36.63 7.43
CA THR A 890 -41.35 -36.21 6.07
C THR A 890 -42.19 -35.16 5.29
N THR A 891 -41.63 -34.13 4.64
CA THR A 891 -40.41 -34.12 3.78
C THR A 891 -39.60 -32.80 3.78
N CYS A 892 -38.29 -32.91 3.50
CA CYS A 892 -37.37 -31.85 3.02
C CYS A 892 -36.89 -32.22 1.57
N PRO A 893 -35.97 -31.51 0.84
CA PRO A 893 -34.92 -30.55 1.28
C PRO A 893 -34.75 -29.33 0.30
N PRO A 894 -33.58 -28.62 0.21
CA PRO A 894 -32.50 -28.36 1.17
C PRO A 894 -32.26 -26.86 1.46
N THR A 895 -31.49 -26.57 2.52
CA THR A 895 -30.86 -25.26 2.79
C THR A 895 -29.34 -25.38 3.00
N PRO A 896 -28.54 -24.41 2.53
CA PRO A 896 -27.26 -24.03 3.16
C PRO A 896 -27.54 -22.88 4.14
N ILE A 897 -27.30 -22.99 5.45
CA ILE A 897 -26.00 -23.14 6.12
C ILE A 897 -25.02 -22.03 5.71
N GLN A 898 -24.80 -21.09 6.62
CA GLN A 898 -23.69 -20.15 6.63
C GLN A 898 -22.91 -20.36 7.92
N ASP A 899 -21.59 -20.54 7.82
CA ASP A 899 -20.69 -20.55 8.98
C ASP A 899 -20.34 -19.13 9.42
N ASP A 900 -20.25 -18.94 10.74
CA ASP A 900 -19.77 -17.72 11.37
C ASP A 900 -18.23 -17.65 11.27
N PHE A 901 -17.68 -16.70 10.50
CA PHE A 901 -16.36 -16.10 10.80
C PHE A 901 -16.07 -14.85 9.95
N SER A 902 -16.38 -13.65 10.45
CA SER A 902 -15.42 -12.52 10.47
C SER A 902 -16.00 -11.24 11.08
N GLY A 903 -15.28 -10.66 12.05
CA GLY A 903 -15.62 -9.38 12.65
C GLY A 903 -15.36 -8.19 11.71
N ARG A 904 -16.29 -7.91 10.79
CA ARG A 904 -16.38 -6.62 10.08
C ARG A 904 -17.65 -5.90 10.49
N ILE A 905 -17.55 -4.88 11.34
CA ILE A 905 -18.68 -4.01 11.67
C ILE A 905 -19.07 -3.24 10.39
N ALA A 906 -20.14 -3.69 9.75
CA ALA A 906 -20.67 -3.04 8.56
C ALA A 906 -21.23 -1.65 8.93
N ALA A 907 -20.84 -0.63 8.15
CA ALA A 907 -21.28 0.76 8.36
C ALA A 907 -22.77 1.01 7.98
N SER A 908 -23.57 -0.04 7.83
CA SER A 908 -25.00 -0.01 7.49
C SER A 908 -25.93 -0.09 8.72
N HIS A 909 -25.47 -0.60 9.86
CA HIS A 909 -26.35 -0.90 11.01
C HIS A 909 -26.38 0.13 12.15
N MET A 910 -26.10 1.42 11.84
CA MET A 910 -26.33 2.54 12.78
C MET A 910 -27.20 3.68 12.19
N GLN A 911 -28.03 3.39 11.19
CA GLN A 911 -28.91 4.39 10.56
C GLN A 911 -30.30 4.55 11.21
N GLN A 912 -30.63 3.80 12.26
CA GLN A 912 -31.97 3.81 12.89
C GLN A 912 -32.19 4.88 13.98
N ASN A 913 -31.25 5.81 14.21
CA ASN A 913 -31.37 6.86 15.24
C ASN A 913 -30.75 8.22 14.82
N ALA A 914 -30.77 8.56 13.53
CA ALA A 914 -30.34 9.87 13.03
C ALA A 914 -31.56 10.69 12.56
N SER A 915 -31.88 11.77 13.28
CA SER A 915 -33.02 12.65 13.01
C SER A 915 -32.69 13.88 12.17
N LEU A 916 -31.41 14.18 11.91
CA LEU A 916 -30.97 15.36 11.16
C LEU A 916 -29.78 15.03 10.23
N LEU A 917 -29.79 15.54 9.00
CA LEU A 917 -28.61 15.56 8.14
C LEU A 917 -27.69 16.74 8.51
N ILE A 918 -26.37 16.55 8.42
CA ILE A 918 -25.37 17.62 8.65
C ILE A 918 -25.50 18.81 7.67
N SER A 919 -26.25 18.65 6.57
CA SER A 919 -26.62 19.71 5.63
C SER A 919 -27.78 20.60 6.12
N GLN A 920 -28.59 20.12 7.07
CA GLN A 920 -29.78 20.78 7.61
C GLN A 920 -29.51 21.49 8.95
N VAL A 921 -28.30 21.35 9.52
CA VAL A 921 -27.89 21.99 10.77
C VAL A 921 -27.34 23.40 10.49
N ASP A 922 -28.08 24.43 10.91
CA ASP A 922 -27.52 25.77 11.13
C ASP A 922 -26.95 25.85 12.56
N PRO A 923 -25.65 26.14 12.76
CA PRO A 923 -25.08 26.34 14.09
C PRO A 923 -25.77 27.44 14.92
N HIS A 924 -26.37 28.45 14.30
CA HIS A 924 -27.07 29.53 15.02
C HIS A 924 -28.32 29.05 15.75
N ASP A 925 -28.96 27.98 15.27
CA ASP A 925 -30.11 27.35 15.93
C ASP A 925 -29.73 26.62 17.22
N PHE A 926 -28.44 26.47 17.56
CA PHE A 926 -27.99 25.71 18.73
C PHE A 926 -27.26 26.59 19.75
N SER A 927 -27.38 26.23 21.02
CA SER A 927 -26.62 26.76 22.15
C SER A 927 -25.83 25.64 22.82
N ARG A 928 -24.63 25.95 23.33
CA ARG A 928 -23.93 25.03 24.24
C ARG A 928 -24.83 24.82 25.47
N LEU A 929 -24.79 23.62 26.04
CA LEU A 929 -25.45 23.34 27.31
C LEU A 929 -24.58 23.86 28.46
N ASP A 930 -25.20 24.59 29.38
CA ASP A 930 -24.55 25.05 30.62
C ASP A 930 -24.56 23.89 31.64
N GLY A 931 -23.37 23.32 31.91
CA GLY A 931 -23.19 22.21 32.84
C GLY A 931 -22.58 20.95 32.20
N TRP A 932 -22.90 19.78 32.77
CA TRP A 932 -22.36 18.49 32.32
C TRP A 932 -22.92 18.08 30.93
N PRO A 933 -22.14 17.36 30.10
CA PRO A 933 -22.59 16.84 28.82
C PRO A 933 -23.85 15.96 28.92
N SER A 934 -24.85 16.25 28.10
CA SER A 934 -26.13 15.54 28.05
C SER A 934 -25.98 14.10 27.56
N MET A 935 -26.69 13.17 28.19
CA MET A 935 -26.83 11.79 27.72
C MET A 935 -27.93 11.62 26.66
N GLN A 936 -28.38 12.69 26.00
CA GLN A 936 -29.21 12.60 24.79
C GLN A 936 -28.37 12.25 23.55
N VAL A 937 -28.97 11.54 22.60
CA VAL A 937 -28.31 11.13 21.34
C VAL A 937 -28.08 12.32 20.41
N CYS A 938 -26.93 12.34 19.73
CA CYS A 938 -26.67 13.33 18.69
C CYS A 938 -27.53 13.07 17.44
N GLY A 939 -28.44 13.98 17.09
CA GLY A 939 -29.38 13.81 15.96
C GLY A 939 -28.71 13.56 14.60
N VAL A 940 -27.42 13.89 14.45
CA VAL A 940 -26.63 13.69 13.22
C VAL A 940 -25.82 12.37 13.22
N CYS A 941 -25.54 11.75 14.37
CA CYS A 941 -24.64 10.59 14.43
C CYS A 941 -24.92 9.55 15.54
N GLY A 942 -26.03 9.65 16.26
CA GLY A 942 -26.45 8.76 17.36
C GLY A 942 -25.60 8.84 18.64
N ARG A 943 -24.36 9.35 18.57
CA ARG A 943 -23.39 9.31 19.68
C ARG A 943 -23.83 10.14 20.89
N LYS A 944 -23.45 9.65 22.06
CA LYS A 944 -23.50 10.32 23.37
C LYS A 944 -22.05 10.54 23.87
N PRO A 945 -21.79 11.53 24.74
CA PRO A 945 -22.72 12.58 25.15
C PRO A 945 -22.86 13.69 24.09
N THR A 946 -23.86 14.55 24.27
CA THR A 946 -24.11 15.75 23.50
C THR A 946 -23.87 17.01 24.33
N VAL A 947 -23.42 18.10 23.71
CA VAL A 947 -23.03 19.34 24.43
C VAL A 947 -23.67 20.60 23.84
N TYR A 948 -24.46 20.46 22.78
CA TYR A 948 -25.30 21.52 22.22
C TYR A 948 -26.74 21.03 22.12
N ARG A 949 -27.71 21.90 22.44
CA ARG A 949 -29.15 21.71 22.23
C ARG A 949 -29.66 22.80 21.30
N ARG A 950 -30.73 22.52 20.54
CA ARG A 950 -31.45 23.53 19.78
C ARG A 950 -32.00 24.62 20.73
N LYS A 951 -32.08 25.85 20.23
CA LYS A 951 -32.73 26.98 20.89
C LYS A 951 -34.20 26.95 20.50
N ASN A 952 -35.09 27.05 21.49
CA ASN A 952 -36.51 27.25 21.23
C ASN A 952 -36.69 28.63 20.62
N ARG A 953 -37.18 28.71 19.38
CA ARG A 953 -37.64 29.97 18.78
C ARG A 953 -38.99 30.31 19.41
N ASN A 954 -39.16 31.56 19.86
CA ASN A 954 -40.25 31.98 20.75
C ASN A 954 -41.67 31.58 20.27
N ASN A 955 -42.45 30.99 21.18
CA ASN A 955 -43.92 30.85 21.11
C ASN A 955 -44.54 30.33 19.80
N GLN A 956 -43.98 29.24 19.25
CA GLN A 956 -44.76 28.33 18.39
C GLN A 956 -44.49 26.88 18.81
N ASP A 957 -45.33 26.35 19.70
CA ASP A 957 -45.42 24.91 20.00
C ASP A 957 -46.09 24.19 18.82
N THR A 958 -45.34 23.97 17.74
CA THR A 958 -45.73 23.06 16.65
C THR A 958 -45.12 21.68 16.89
N PRO A 959 -45.89 20.58 16.74
CA PRO A 959 -45.42 19.23 17.03
C PRO A 959 -44.33 18.71 16.07
N ASP A 960 -44.02 19.46 15.00
CA ASP A 960 -43.09 19.07 13.92
C ASP A 960 -41.61 19.38 14.18
N ASN A 961 -41.25 20.01 15.31
CA ASN A 961 -39.86 20.42 15.61
C ASN A 961 -39.31 19.75 16.89
N PRO A 962 -38.85 18.48 16.82
CA PRO A 962 -38.38 17.74 17.99
C PRO A 962 -37.08 18.31 18.59
N ASP A 963 -36.95 18.16 19.90
CA ASP A 963 -35.85 18.68 20.71
C ASP A 963 -34.51 18.03 20.30
N ALA A 964 -33.66 18.82 19.62
CA ALA A 964 -32.49 18.29 18.91
C ALA A 964 -31.18 18.56 19.65
N PHE A 965 -30.36 17.53 19.79
CA PHE A 965 -29.06 17.58 20.47
C PHE A 965 -27.90 17.25 19.51
N LEU A 966 -26.75 17.89 19.71
CA LEU A 966 -25.52 17.66 18.93
C LEU A 966 -24.31 17.43 19.84
N CYS A 967 -23.44 16.50 19.44
CA CYS A 967 -22.12 16.36 20.02
C CYS A 967 -21.14 17.36 19.40
N GLU A 968 -20.06 17.66 20.10
CA GLU A 968 -19.08 18.71 19.74
C GLU A 968 -18.53 18.52 18.31
N GLY A 969 -18.18 17.28 17.94
CA GLY A 969 -17.73 16.95 16.58
C GLY A 969 -18.81 17.01 15.48
N CYS A 970 -20.10 17.11 15.81
CA CYS A 970 -21.15 17.41 14.83
C CYS A 970 -21.42 18.92 14.73
N TYR A 971 -21.47 19.62 15.87
CA TYR A 971 -21.60 21.07 15.89
C TYR A 971 -20.43 21.75 15.19
N ASN A 972 -19.18 21.39 15.52
CA ASN A 972 -17.99 21.99 14.90
C ASN A 972 -17.95 21.75 13.38
N ARG A 973 -18.39 20.58 12.89
CA ARG A 973 -18.51 20.34 11.43
C ARG A 973 -19.60 21.19 10.77
N ALA A 974 -20.69 21.50 11.47
CA ALA A 974 -21.68 22.46 10.98
C ALA A 974 -21.11 23.89 10.98
N VAL A 975 -20.37 24.29 12.03
CA VAL A 975 -19.67 25.58 12.10
C VAL A 975 -18.66 25.74 10.96
N SER A 976 -17.81 24.75 10.68
CA SER A 976 -16.88 24.78 9.53
C SER A 976 -17.62 24.93 8.20
N ARG A 977 -18.75 24.21 8.00
CA ARG A 977 -19.58 24.31 6.78
C ARG A 977 -20.30 25.65 6.65
N TYR A 978 -20.65 26.30 7.76
CA TYR A 978 -21.20 27.65 7.77
C TYR A 978 -20.11 28.68 7.45
N ILE A 979 -18.95 28.59 8.12
CA ILE A 979 -17.78 29.45 7.88
C ILE A 979 -17.32 29.36 6.43
N ALA A 980 -17.31 28.19 5.80
CA ALA A 980 -16.95 28.00 4.40
C ALA A 980 -17.95 28.63 3.38
N ARG A 981 -19.09 29.16 3.83
CA ARG A 981 -20.11 29.82 2.99
C ARG A 981 -20.19 31.34 3.16
N LEU A 982 -19.47 31.90 4.14
CA LEU A 982 -19.48 33.34 4.40
C LEU A 982 -18.54 34.06 3.42
N ILE A 983 -19.11 34.89 2.55
CA ILE A 983 -18.38 35.75 1.62
C ILE A 983 -18.38 37.19 2.19
N PRO A 984 -17.33 37.62 2.91
CA PRO A 984 -17.17 39.02 3.28
C PRO A 984 -16.84 39.87 2.05
N LEU A 985 -17.30 41.12 2.05
CA LEU A 985 -17.03 42.06 0.95
C LEU A 985 -15.52 42.30 0.79
N PRO A 986 -14.99 42.43 -0.45
CA PRO A 986 -13.59 42.75 -0.69
C PRO A 986 -13.12 43.99 0.09
N GLY A 987 -11.91 43.93 0.65
CA GLY A 987 -11.30 45.03 1.43
C GLY A 987 -11.85 45.26 2.85
N VAL A 988 -12.95 44.60 3.25
CA VAL A 988 -13.52 44.75 4.61
C VAL A 988 -12.69 44.00 5.66
N ILE A 989 -12.02 42.92 5.29
CA ILE A 989 -11.12 42.16 6.17
C ILE A 989 -9.70 42.26 5.63
N ASP A 990 -8.78 42.65 6.50
CA ASP A 990 -7.34 42.74 6.23
C ASP A 990 -6.61 41.88 7.24
N THR A 991 -6.28 40.65 6.85
CA THR A 991 -5.59 39.69 7.72
C THR A 991 -4.16 40.10 8.06
N SER A 992 -3.56 41.02 7.30
CA SER A 992 -2.20 41.53 7.51
C SER A 992 -2.07 42.40 8.78
N GLN A 993 -3.16 43.04 9.21
CA GLN A 993 -3.18 43.95 10.37
C GLN A 993 -3.77 43.31 11.64
N MET A 994 -4.13 42.03 11.59
CA MET A 994 -4.74 41.35 12.74
C MET A 994 -3.70 40.82 13.72
N THR A 995 -3.90 41.16 15.00
CA THR A 995 -3.05 40.71 16.11
C THR A 995 -3.81 39.72 17.00
N ARG A 996 -3.12 38.76 17.63
CA ARG A 996 -3.77 37.85 18.57
C ARG A 996 -4.24 38.59 19.84
N MET A 997 -5.40 38.20 20.36
CA MET A 997 -5.95 38.71 21.62
C MET A 997 -6.52 37.60 22.52
N GLU A 998 -6.67 37.90 23.81
CA GLU A 998 -7.39 37.07 24.78
C GLU A 998 -8.85 36.82 24.32
N PRO A 999 -9.40 35.60 24.44
CA PRO A 999 -10.78 35.29 24.02
C PRO A 999 -11.83 36.05 24.84
N GLY A 1000 -12.61 36.91 24.18
CA GLY A 1000 -13.64 37.73 24.85
C GLY A 1000 -14.93 37.93 24.04
N SER A 1001 -14.86 38.66 22.93
CA SER A 1001 -16.00 38.94 22.07
C SER A 1001 -16.32 37.78 21.12
N ARG A 1002 -17.51 37.78 20.50
CA ARG A 1002 -17.85 36.88 19.38
C ARG A 1002 -17.23 37.39 18.08
N CYS A 1003 -16.81 36.46 17.22
CA CYS A 1003 -16.28 36.78 15.90
C CYS A 1003 -17.26 37.61 15.06
N SER A 1004 -16.82 38.78 14.60
CA SER A 1004 -17.57 39.73 13.77
C SER A 1004 -18.08 39.14 12.45
N LEU A 1005 -17.49 38.04 11.98
CA LEU A 1005 -17.78 37.42 10.70
C LEU A 1005 -18.73 36.21 10.81
N CYS A 1006 -18.51 35.30 11.77
CA CYS A 1006 -19.34 34.11 11.93
C CYS A 1006 -20.31 34.15 13.11
N ASN A 1007 -20.13 35.06 14.06
CA ASN A 1007 -20.92 35.24 15.30
C ASN A 1007 -21.09 33.98 16.19
N LEU A 1008 -20.35 32.90 15.92
CA LEU A 1008 -20.49 31.58 16.56
C LEU A 1008 -19.35 31.24 17.53
N LEU A 1009 -18.12 31.61 17.17
CA LEU A 1009 -16.89 31.32 17.92
C LEU A 1009 -16.33 32.61 18.55
N PRO A 1010 -15.55 32.52 19.64
CA PRO A 1010 -14.87 33.67 20.22
C PRO A 1010 -13.82 34.24 19.27
N VAL A 1011 -13.51 35.54 19.42
CA VAL A 1011 -12.39 36.19 18.74
C VAL A 1011 -11.06 35.65 19.28
N GLY A 1012 -10.13 35.35 18.38
CA GLY A 1012 -8.71 35.13 18.68
C GLY A 1012 -7.78 36.11 17.96
N TRP A 1013 -8.25 36.75 16.89
CA TRP A 1013 -7.50 37.67 16.02
C TRP A 1013 -8.25 38.99 15.85
N TYR A 1014 -7.57 40.13 15.97
CA TYR A 1014 -8.21 41.44 16.03
C TYR A 1014 -7.43 42.51 15.27
N ASP A 1015 -8.13 43.16 14.33
CA ASP A 1015 -7.68 44.37 13.64
C ASP A 1015 -8.04 45.58 14.53
N LYS A 1016 -7.01 46.30 15.00
CA LYS A 1016 -7.18 47.46 15.88
C LYS A 1016 -7.62 48.72 15.14
N GLU A 1017 -7.34 48.82 13.85
CA GLU A 1017 -7.69 49.98 13.00
C GLU A 1017 -9.15 49.90 12.56
N ARG A 1018 -9.57 48.73 12.05
CA ARG A 1018 -10.96 48.48 11.61
C ARG A 1018 -11.89 48.01 12.74
N GLN A 1019 -11.35 47.71 13.92
CA GLN A 1019 -12.08 47.18 15.09
C GLN A 1019 -12.76 45.81 14.86
N ILE A 1020 -12.26 45.01 13.92
CA ILE A 1020 -12.84 43.73 13.49
C ILE A 1020 -12.17 42.55 14.21
N GLY A 1021 -12.97 41.64 14.78
CA GLY A 1021 -12.48 40.44 15.46
C GLY A 1021 -12.85 39.14 14.74
N LEU A 1022 -11.87 38.30 14.45
CA LEU A 1022 -12.05 36.96 13.87
C LEU A 1022 -11.71 35.84 14.87
N CYS A 1023 -12.46 34.74 14.79
CA CYS A 1023 -12.02 33.45 15.36
C CYS A 1023 -10.94 32.84 14.46
N ASP A 1024 -10.09 31.94 14.98
CA ASP A 1024 -9.01 31.31 14.21
C ASP A 1024 -9.50 30.71 12.89
N SER A 1025 -10.60 29.94 12.90
CA SER A 1025 -11.17 29.33 11.67
C SER A 1025 -11.75 30.33 10.65
N CYS A 1026 -12.04 31.58 11.04
CA CYS A 1026 -12.36 32.64 10.09
C CYS A 1026 -11.10 33.35 9.58
N TYR A 1027 -10.11 33.56 10.46
CA TYR A 1027 -8.83 34.17 10.11
C TYR A 1027 -8.06 33.29 9.11
N GLU A 1028 -7.91 31.99 9.40
CA GLU A 1028 -7.28 31.00 8.51
C GLU A 1028 -7.91 31.00 7.11
N ARG A 1029 -9.25 31.04 7.03
CA ARG A 1029 -9.99 31.07 5.76
C ARG A 1029 -9.72 32.34 4.96
N GLU A 1030 -9.62 33.50 5.62
CA GLU A 1030 -9.35 34.77 4.94
C GLU A 1030 -7.87 34.92 4.55
N CYS A 1031 -6.94 34.34 5.32
CA CYS A 1031 -5.54 34.19 4.90
C CYS A 1031 -5.39 33.28 3.68
N GLU A 1032 -6.14 32.17 3.64
CA GLU A 1032 -6.20 31.26 2.50
C GLU A 1032 -6.84 31.93 1.27
N ARG A 1033 -7.91 32.70 1.46
CA ARG A 1033 -8.54 33.48 0.38
C ARG A 1033 -7.61 34.55 -0.16
N LYS A 1034 -6.97 35.34 0.71
CA LYS A 1034 -6.03 36.39 0.29
C LYS A 1034 -4.86 35.81 -0.52
N ARG A 1035 -4.29 34.67 -0.12
CA ARG A 1035 -3.22 34.04 -0.90
C ARG A 1035 -3.67 33.66 -2.32
N ARG A 1036 -4.91 33.19 -2.48
CA ARG A 1036 -5.54 32.88 -3.79
C ARG A 1036 -6.05 34.12 -4.57
N GLU A 1037 -5.95 35.31 -3.98
CA GLU A 1037 -6.17 36.60 -4.62
C GLU A 1037 -4.81 37.29 -4.93
N GLU A 1038 -3.69 36.71 -4.48
CA GLU A 1038 -2.29 37.11 -4.71
C GLU A 1038 -1.50 36.11 -5.60
N GLU A 1039 -2.06 34.91 -5.86
CA GLU A 1039 -1.59 33.83 -6.75
C GLU A 1039 -2.27 33.88 -8.14
#